data_AF-A0A517PGR5-F1
#
_entry.id   AF-A0A517PGR5-F1
#
_cell.length_a   1.000
_cell.length_b   1.000
_cell.length_c   1.000
_cell.angle_alpha   90.00
_cell.angle_beta   90.00
_cell.angle_gamma   90.00
#
_symmetry.space_group_name_H-M   'P 1'
#
loop_
_entity.id
_entity.type
_entity.pdbx_description
1 polymer ?
#
loop_
_entity_poly.entity_id
_entity_poly.type
_entity_poly.pdbx_seq_one_letter_code
_entity_poly.pdbx_strand_id
1 'polypeptide(L)'
;MNYLAYVKRSLCLLSLTLALPLAANLSFADKQNGGTSTPSSYRELILADQPALYWDFTKPASEGGYVSVTADDKQSKPLSALVRGQAPQAAAGPRPSEFPLFDKQNQSARFKAGDGFLRVVDPGEESPLDFAAGDEMTIEAWVNPASIKAGRFLYIIGKGRTNRKGVAADNQNYSLRLTGSEISFLFCTQPEKQGEKPTYHRWTSTGAGLSALSWHHIALTYQFSKKQSLQAYINGQPVKGKWDVGGDTSRPPVVDNDEVWIGSSMGGSVYSSFDGLLDELAVYRKVLSAKQIAAHFKYVAPEVKIDWTAVPSDRVQVEIHEGIPNKKSWQFRPPRLAETFTVPHFALIEIPNRYSEKGVKVDRPDPFLVRAMSNLVIPAGKKRILVRARNGSRLYIDEMLVAETGFHKITNSGHDKVYDVDLSLAPNIRPLHRGDQEKVIEFTGDGKPHRVRFEMIVGGSRHRPDFGETAVFIGDPGKDFQLLTPSDQVVMLTDADWTAFEQQYRYDLIAVNAERRRSVSNKEDQYWNWRHKLAKEEVLKQPQVKVPAAAKGLRANNAIDYFINQRLSKENAKQSAPLSDLAFLRRLSLDTTGTVPSPALVQEYLAQKPENRRSFAIERLLHDPAWADSWVGYWQDVLAENPNIVNPTLNNTGPFRWWIHESFYDNKPFDRFLTELVMMEGSKYFGGPAGFEMASQNDAPMAAKAHIIGQAFLGLNMKCARCHDAPFHDFKQRDLFSLAAMLKRSPQGVPKTSSIPGFDPKSNSMLVSVTLLPGENVTPEWTFEELVKPGKFPEDYLRSEKDTREKLAAIITSPQNERFANVLVNRVWNRYLGHGLVEPVDDWDGQEPSHPELLKYLSQQFVLHGYDMKQLARMIFESDLYQRQASTDRATVQALLDTTYNFSSPVLRRMEAEQIVDSLFAICGKPLDAGPMCIDIDGARHYHNSLDLGIPRRAWQFTSPSNERDRPSLALPFGQPFITLMKTFGWRDTRQHPVTVREYASTALQPAILANGLLGQRFTRLSDDSDFTELALQEQSLEALIQKTFMKTLTREPTTEELALFTDLLQSGYAERMNPGAEIVNRERLPRNLVSWSNHVSPRANEVKVELEVAVKKGDPPTQRLKDDWRNRYEDLLWSLLNSPEFLFLP
;
A
#
# COMPACT_ATOMS: atom_id res chain seq x y z
N MET A 1 46.66 -1.84 55.82
CA MET A 1 47.80 -1.69 54.88
C MET A 1 47.35 -0.74 53.78
N ASN A 2 47.24 0.53 54.12
CA ASN A 2 48.22 1.62 53.89
C ASN A 2 48.16 2.14 52.46
N TYR A 3 47.47 3.25 52.20
CA TYR A 3 47.97 4.65 52.34
C TYR A 3 49.14 4.91 51.39
N LEU A 4 48.92 5.64 50.28
CA LEU A 4 48.98 7.11 50.19
C LEU A 4 50.40 7.67 50.06
N ALA A 5 50.65 8.25 48.88
CA ALA A 5 51.42 9.47 48.63
C ALA A 5 50.75 10.12 47.39
N TYR A 6 50.07 11.28 47.35
CA TYR A 6 50.11 12.55 48.13
C TYR A 6 51.55 13.11 48.16
N VAL A 7 51.92 14.31 47.68
CA VAL A 7 51.26 15.64 47.59
C VAL A 7 52.12 16.51 46.63
N LYS A 8 51.62 17.37 45.74
CA LYS A 8 51.21 18.80 45.92
C LYS A 8 50.66 19.28 44.56
N ARG A 9 49.43 19.75 44.33
CA ARG A 9 48.57 20.81 44.92
C ARG A 9 49.19 22.22 44.94
N SER A 10 48.60 23.13 44.15
CA SER A 10 47.85 24.34 44.60
C SER A 10 47.08 24.92 43.39
N LEU A 11 45.72 24.93 43.41
CA LEU A 11 44.81 26.05 43.78
C LEU A 11 44.85 27.21 42.76
N CYS A 12 43.77 27.86 42.30
CA CYS A 12 42.32 27.83 42.54
C CYS A 12 41.66 28.81 41.53
N LEU A 13 40.32 28.75 41.43
CA LEU A 13 39.34 29.81 41.10
C LEU A 13 38.80 30.00 39.65
N LEU A 14 37.46 29.90 39.65
CA LEU A 14 36.40 30.35 38.73
C LEU A 14 36.74 31.47 37.74
N SER A 15 36.20 31.36 36.50
CA SER A 15 35.12 32.24 36.01
C SER A 15 34.67 31.85 34.58
N LEU A 16 33.35 31.99 34.35
CA LEU A 16 32.67 31.94 33.04
C LEU A 16 33.38 32.79 31.98
N THR A 17 33.37 32.34 30.72
CA THR A 17 32.84 33.14 29.57
C THR A 17 32.75 32.30 28.30
N LEU A 18 31.65 32.51 27.57
CA LEU A 18 31.36 32.06 26.21
C LEU A 18 32.53 32.24 25.22
N ALA A 19 32.70 31.29 24.29
CA ALA A 19 33.36 31.55 23.02
C ALA A 19 32.81 30.64 21.91
N LEU A 20 32.24 31.30 20.89
CA LEU A 20 31.84 30.78 19.58
C LEU A 20 33.02 30.10 18.85
N PRO A 21 32.79 29.13 17.94
CA PRO A 21 33.82 28.76 16.99
C PRO A 21 33.83 29.83 15.88
N LEU A 22 34.82 30.72 15.95
CA LEU A 22 35.18 31.60 14.83
C LEU A 22 35.53 30.75 13.61
N ALA A 23 34.91 31.08 12.48
CA ALA A 23 35.32 30.64 11.16
C ALA A 23 36.80 30.99 10.93
N ALA A 24 37.63 29.96 10.74
CA ALA A 24 39.01 30.14 10.30
C ALA A 24 39.04 30.45 8.80
N ASN A 25 38.91 31.73 8.46
CA ASN A 25 39.39 32.26 7.18
C ASN A 25 40.93 32.27 7.24
N LEU A 26 41.56 31.24 6.69
CA LEU A 26 42.98 31.28 6.36
C LEU A 26 43.13 31.88 4.96
N SER A 27 43.38 33.18 4.89
CA SER A 27 43.98 33.80 3.70
C SER A 27 45.49 33.59 3.77
N PHE A 28 46.00 32.66 2.96
CA PHE A 28 47.43 32.65 2.63
C PHE A 28 47.65 33.64 1.49
N ALA A 29 48.28 34.77 1.81
CA ALA A 29 48.90 35.63 0.82
C ALA A 29 50.20 34.96 0.36
N ASP A 30 50.18 34.38 -0.84
CA ASP A 30 51.39 33.91 -1.50
C ASP A 30 51.75 34.85 -2.66
N LYS A 31 53.01 35.28 -2.67
CA LYS A 31 53.56 36.22 -3.64
C LYS A 31 53.74 35.53 -4.99
N GLN A 32 53.48 36.31 -6.03
CA GLN A 32 53.56 36.00 -7.46
C GLN A 32 54.72 35.09 -7.88
N ASN A 33 54.39 34.06 -8.68
CA ASN A 33 55.14 33.68 -9.88
C ASN A 33 54.26 32.84 -10.82
N GLY A 34 54.16 33.27 -12.09
CA GLY A 34 53.71 32.46 -13.23
C GLY A 34 52.19 32.30 -13.39
N GLY A 35 51.61 32.93 -14.41
CA GLY A 35 50.19 32.89 -14.69
C GLY A 35 49.66 31.50 -15.09
N THR A 36 48.67 31.02 -14.34
CA THR A 36 47.63 30.10 -14.81
C THR A 36 46.31 30.62 -14.24
N SER A 37 45.36 30.97 -15.11
CA SER A 37 44.04 31.47 -14.74
C SER A 37 43.33 30.47 -13.81
N THR A 38 42.87 30.92 -12.65
CA THR A 38 41.97 30.13 -11.80
C THR A 38 40.70 29.80 -12.62
N PRO A 39 40.29 28.53 -12.76
CA PRO A 39 39.10 28.17 -13.54
C PRO A 39 37.86 28.92 -13.05
N SER A 40 37.15 29.55 -13.97
CA SER A 40 35.96 30.37 -13.70
C SER A 40 34.65 29.58 -13.76
N SER A 41 34.67 28.37 -14.34
CA SER A 41 33.53 27.46 -14.44
C SER A 41 33.90 26.00 -14.16
N TYR A 42 32.89 25.17 -13.84
CA TYR A 42 33.05 23.73 -13.64
C TYR A 42 33.66 23.05 -14.87
N ARG A 43 33.19 23.41 -16.07
CA ARG A 43 33.70 22.90 -17.34
C ARG A 43 35.19 23.17 -17.53
N GLU A 44 35.64 24.39 -17.24
CA GLU A 44 37.07 24.76 -17.33
C GLU A 44 37.92 23.97 -16.34
N LEU A 45 37.39 23.70 -15.14
CA LEU A 45 38.06 22.90 -14.11
C LEU A 45 38.29 21.46 -14.59
N ILE A 46 37.25 20.82 -15.16
CA ILE A 46 37.35 19.47 -15.70
C ILE A 46 38.32 19.41 -16.88
N LEU A 47 38.21 20.35 -17.83
CA LEU A 47 39.09 20.37 -19.00
C LEU A 47 40.56 20.63 -18.65
N ALA A 48 40.84 21.40 -17.60
CA ALA A 48 42.20 21.62 -17.10
C ALA A 48 42.86 20.32 -16.61
N ASP A 49 42.06 19.37 -16.12
CA ASP A 49 42.53 18.05 -15.72
C ASP A 49 42.67 17.06 -16.89
N GLN A 50 42.42 17.49 -18.14
CA GLN A 50 42.65 16.72 -19.38
C GLN A 50 41.98 15.32 -19.36
N PRO A 51 40.64 15.25 -19.34
CA PRO A 51 39.94 13.98 -19.46
C PRO A 51 40.16 13.36 -20.84
N ALA A 52 40.22 12.03 -20.88
CA ALA A 52 40.21 11.29 -22.14
C ALA A 52 38.84 11.40 -22.82
N LEU A 53 37.77 11.40 -22.02
CA LEU A 53 36.39 11.58 -22.47
C LEU A 53 35.60 12.38 -21.45
N TYR A 54 34.74 13.27 -21.94
CA TYR A 54 33.94 14.14 -21.09
C TYR A 54 32.61 14.50 -21.75
N TRP A 55 31.49 14.28 -21.07
CA TRP A 55 30.15 14.64 -21.53
C TRP A 55 29.45 15.55 -20.52
N ASP A 56 29.09 16.76 -20.95
CA ASP A 56 28.42 17.80 -20.14
C ASP A 56 26.88 17.77 -20.23
N PHE A 57 26.32 16.89 -21.06
CA PHE A 57 24.87 16.71 -21.27
C PHE A 57 24.05 17.99 -21.55
N THR A 58 24.68 19.07 -21.99
CA THR A 58 24.02 20.39 -22.14
C THR A 58 23.02 20.42 -23.30
N LYS A 59 23.35 19.85 -24.46
CA LYS A 59 22.42 19.66 -25.59
C LYS A 59 22.76 18.40 -26.40
N PRO A 60 21.75 17.66 -26.90
CA PRO A 60 21.99 16.58 -27.84
C PRO A 60 22.47 17.14 -29.18
N ALA A 61 23.43 16.45 -29.82
CA ALA A 61 23.94 16.79 -31.14
C ALA A 61 22.88 16.57 -32.24
N SER A 62 23.03 17.27 -33.36
CA SER A 62 22.12 17.21 -34.51
C SER A 62 21.95 15.80 -35.12
N GLU A 63 22.94 14.93 -34.92
CA GLU A 63 22.94 13.54 -35.41
C GLU A 63 22.31 12.54 -34.42
N GLY A 64 21.84 13.01 -33.26
CA GLY A 64 21.24 12.21 -32.19
C GLY A 64 22.28 11.64 -31.21
N GLY A 65 22.23 12.08 -29.95
CA GLY A 65 23.16 11.67 -28.88
C GLY A 65 23.97 12.83 -28.31
N TYR A 66 25.04 12.53 -27.57
CA TYR A 66 25.92 13.52 -26.93
C TYR A 66 27.36 13.33 -27.40
N VAL A 67 28.03 14.40 -27.83
CA VAL A 67 29.42 14.35 -28.32
C VAL A 67 30.36 14.68 -27.18
N SER A 68 31.47 13.93 -27.05
CA SER A 68 32.46 14.20 -26.01
C SER A 68 33.17 15.54 -26.26
N VAL A 69 33.38 16.31 -25.20
CA VAL A 69 34.16 17.55 -25.23
C VAL A 69 35.64 17.22 -25.07
N THR A 70 36.50 17.81 -25.91
CA THR A 70 37.96 17.62 -25.86
C THR A 70 38.66 18.91 -25.39
N ALA A 71 39.81 18.76 -24.72
CA ALA A 71 40.61 19.90 -24.26
C ALA A 71 41.48 20.52 -25.38
N ASP A 72 41.72 19.77 -26.47
CA ASP A 72 42.59 20.18 -27.58
C ASP A 72 42.00 19.69 -28.91
N ASP A 73 41.75 20.60 -29.87
CA ASP A 73 41.15 20.29 -31.19
C ASP A 73 42.07 19.43 -32.08
N LYS A 74 43.31 19.16 -31.65
CA LYS A 74 44.38 18.61 -32.50
C LYS A 74 44.79 17.16 -32.21
N GLN A 75 44.29 16.50 -31.16
CA GLN A 75 44.83 15.18 -30.77
C GLN A 75 43.83 14.02 -30.54
N SER A 76 42.52 14.25 -30.40
CA SER A 76 41.56 13.15 -30.22
C SER A 76 40.26 13.40 -30.99
N LYS A 77 39.86 12.47 -31.86
CA LYS A 77 38.52 12.51 -32.47
C LYS A 77 37.46 12.40 -31.35
N PRO A 78 36.47 13.30 -31.29
CA PRO A 78 35.41 13.20 -30.29
C PRO A 78 34.58 11.93 -30.51
N LEU A 79 34.19 11.27 -29.42
CA LEU A 79 33.32 10.09 -29.46
C LEU A 79 31.87 10.48 -29.15
N SER A 80 30.95 9.93 -29.93
CA SER A 80 29.51 10.16 -29.77
C SER A 80 28.86 9.09 -28.89
N ALA A 81 28.18 9.52 -27.84
CA ALA A 81 27.27 8.72 -27.02
C ALA A 81 25.88 8.72 -27.67
N LEU A 82 25.62 7.71 -28.50
CA LEU A 82 24.42 7.60 -29.33
C LEU A 82 23.24 7.05 -28.52
N VAL A 83 22.03 7.58 -28.76
CA VAL A 83 20.82 7.12 -28.07
C VAL A 83 20.41 5.71 -28.50
N ARG A 84 20.09 4.85 -27.53
CA ARG A 84 19.39 3.58 -27.73
C ARG A 84 18.11 3.54 -26.89
N GLY A 85 16.97 3.38 -27.53
CA GLY A 85 15.65 3.51 -26.88
C GLY A 85 15.12 4.93 -26.96
N GLN A 86 14.43 5.38 -25.91
CA GLN A 86 14.00 6.77 -25.77
C GLN A 86 15.18 7.67 -25.39
N ALA A 87 15.29 8.83 -26.05
CA ALA A 87 16.33 9.81 -25.72
C ALA A 87 16.16 10.29 -24.26
N PRO A 88 17.27 10.39 -23.49
CA PRO A 88 17.24 11.03 -22.18
C PRO A 88 16.66 12.44 -22.31
N GLN A 89 15.69 12.78 -21.45
CA GLN A 89 15.04 14.09 -21.48
C GLN A 89 15.96 15.13 -20.82
N ALA A 90 16.00 16.35 -21.36
CA ALA A 90 16.72 17.44 -20.73
C ALA A 90 16.05 17.84 -19.40
N ALA A 91 16.85 18.05 -18.36
CA ALA A 91 16.40 18.46 -17.04
C ALA A 91 17.40 19.42 -16.40
N ALA A 92 17.01 20.09 -15.31
CA ALA A 92 17.92 21.00 -14.61
C ALA A 92 19.10 20.26 -13.98
N GLY A 93 20.33 20.63 -14.37
CA GLY A 93 21.58 20.16 -13.75
C GLY A 93 21.87 20.83 -12.40
N PRO A 94 23.04 20.60 -11.79
CA PRO A 94 23.54 21.41 -10.69
C PRO A 94 23.63 22.89 -11.11
N ARG A 95 23.19 23.82 -10.24
CA ARG A 95 23.10 25.26 -10.54
C ARG A 95 23.44 26.13 -9.31
N PRO A 96 23.80 27.41 -9.50
CA PRO A 96 23.90 28.39 -8.42
C PRO A 96 22.53 28.65 -7.76
N SER A 97 22.44 29.06 -6.49
CA SER A 97 23.55 29.35 -5.57
C SER A 97 24.20 28.13 -4.92
N GLU A 98 23.54 26.97 -4.93
CA GLU A 98 24.01 25.76 -4.24
C GLU A 98 25.31 25.20 -4.83
N PHE A 99 25.44 25.24 -6.15
CA PHE A 99 26.64 24.76 -6.87
C PHE A 99 27.24 25.91 -7.69
N PRO A 100 28.09 26.75 -7.08
CA PRO A 100 28.52 28.02 -7.66
C PRO A 100 29.46 27.90 -8.87
N LEU A 101 29.98 26.71 -9.16
CA LEU A 101 30.84 26.48 -10.34
C LEU A 101 30.03 26.28 -11.63
N PHE A 102 28.72 26.04 -11.52
CA PHE A 102 27.85 25.75 -12.66
C PHE A 102 27.16 26.99 -13.21
N ASP A 103 26.77 26.92 -14.49
CA ASP A 103 25.96 27.95 -15.13
C ASP A 103 24.50 27.95 -14.60
N LYS A 104 23.85 29.12 -14.59
CA LYS A 104 22.44 29.27 -14.13
C LYS A 104 21.45 28.46 -14.98
N GLN A 105 21.79 28.15 -16.23
CA GLN A 105 20.98 27.41 -17.18
C GLN A 105 21.48 25.98 -17.38
N ASN A 106 22.44 25.50 -16.57
CA ASN A 106 23.03 24.18 -16.71
C ASN A 106 21.97 23.07 -16.85
N GLN A 107 22.17 22.15 -17.79
CA GLN A 107 21.25 21.07 -18.11
C GLN A 107 21.91 19.72 -17.86
N SER A 108 21.09 18.72 -17.56
CA SER A 108 21.48 17.33 -17.34
C SER A 108 20.59 16.39 -18.14
N ALA A 109 21.03 15.13 -18.25
CA ALA A 109 20.26 14.08 -18.92
C ALA A 109 19.44 13.26 -17.92
N ARG A 110 18.11 13.20 -18.10
CA ARG A 110 17.20 12.33 -17.35
C ARG A 110 17.15 10.95 -17.96
N PHE A 111 17.60 9.96 -17.20
CA PHE A 111 17.46 8.54 -17.49
C PHE A 111 16.25 7.97 -16.74
N LYS A 112 15.52 7.07 -17.39
CA LYS A 112 14.47 6.27 -16.78
C LYS A 112 14.76 4.80 -17.06
N ALA A 113 14.79 4.00 -16.01
CA ALA A 113 15.18 2.60 -16.13
C ALA A 113 14.24 1.84 -17.07
N GLY A 114 14.80 1.29 -18.15
CA GLY A 114 14.04 0.54 -19.17
C GLY A 114 13.59 1.35 -20.39
N ASP A 115 13.65 2.69 -20.34
CA ASP A 115 13.20 3.53 -21.46
C ASP A 115 14.31 3.73 -22.51
N GLY A 116 15.56 3.93 -22.08
CA GLY A 116 16.71 4.11 -22.97
C GLY A 116 18.03 4.38 -22.25
N PHE A 117 19.13 4.30 -22.98
CA PHE A 117 20.50 4.53 -22.51
C PHE A 117 21.38 5.09 -23.64
N LEU A 118 22.62 5.49 -23.33
CA LEU A 118 23.57 5.96 -24.36
C LEU A 118 24.66 4.92 -24.61
N ARG A 119 25.01 4.77 -25.88
CA ARG A 119 25.98 3.81 -26.39
C ARG A 119 27.12 4.56 -27.07
N VAL A 120 28.34 4.35 -26.56
CA VAL A 120 29.57 4.84 -27.17
C VAL A 120 30.21 3.67 -27.91
N VAL A 121 30.37 3.82 -29.22
CA VAL A 121 30.99 2.81 -30.08
C VAL A 121 32.49 2.80 -29.81
N ASP A 122 33.04 1.62 -29.55
CA ASP A 122 34.47 1.47 -29.39
C ASP A 122 35.20 1.60 -30.74
N PRO A 123 36.25 2.45 -30.85
CA PRO A 123 36.99 2.66 -32.09
C PRO A 123 37.90 1.48 -32.53
N GLY A 124 38.08 0.44 -31.71
CA GLY A 124 38.87 -0.74 -32.04
C GLY A 124 40.08 -0.93 -31.12
N GLU A 125 41.08 -1.66 -31.60
CA GLU A 125 42.29 -1.95 -30.81
C GLU A 125 43.00 -0.67 -30.35
N GLU A 126 43.54 -0.68 -29.13
CA GLU A 126 44.18 0.47 -28.48
C GLU A 126 43.24 1.67 -28.30
N SER A 127 41.95 1.39 -28.13
CA SER A 127 40.93 2.39 -27.86
C SER A 127 41.26 3.18 -26.59
N PRO A 128 40.98 4.50 -26.54
CA PRO A 128 41.07 5.26 -25.29
C PRO A 128 40.15 4.71 -24.19
N LEU A 129 39.18 3.85 -24.54
CA LEU A 129 38.26 3.17 -23.64
C LEU A 129 38.85 1.86 -23.05
N ASP A 130 39.94 1.32 -23.59
CA ASP A 130 40.54 0.05 -23.16
C ASP A 130 41.51 0.27 -22.00
N PHE A 131 41.22 -0.29 -20.82
CA PHE A 131 42.13 -0.27 -19.68
C PHE A 131 42.73 -1.66 -19.45
N ALA A 132 44.03 -1.81 -19.64
CA ALA A 132 44.80 -3.03 -19.47
C ALA A 132 45.57 -3.06 -18.13
N ALA A 133 46.43 -4.05 -17.93
CA ALA A 133 47.27 -4.12 -16.73
C ALA A 133 48.21 -2.91 -16.61
N GLY A 134 48.28 -2.33 -15.42
CA GLY A 134 49.13 -1.16 -15.12
C GLY A 134 48.48 0.18 -15.45
N ASP A 135 47.43 0.21 -16.27
CA ASP A 135 46.72 1.45 -16.61
C ASP A 135 46.09 2.09 -15.38
N GLU A 136 46.21 3.42 -15.34
CA GLU A 136 45.60 4.27 -14.34
C GLU A 136 44.28 4.83 -14.84
N MET A 137 43.30 4.93 -13.96
CA MET A 137 41.96 5.37 -14.29
C MET A 137 41.40 6.29 -13.22
N THR A 138 40.72 7.34 -13.68
CA THR A 138 39.72 8.06 -12.87
C THR A 138 38.40 8.11 -13.64
N ILE A 139 37.30 7.82 -12.97
CA ILE A 139 35.94 8.06 -13.50
C ILE A 139 35.21 8.94 -12.50
N GLU A 140 34.59 10.02 -12.98
CA GLU A 140 33.74 10.87 -12.16
C GLU A 140 32.46 11.28 -12.89
N ALA A 141 31.41 11.60 -12.12
CA ALA A 141 30.13 12.07 -12.63
C ALA A 141 29.37 12.85 -11.57
N TRP A 142 28.44 13.70 -12.01
CA TRP A 142 27.37 14.21 -11.18
C TRP A 142 26.11 13.36 -11.34
N VAL A 143 25.57 12.87 -10.24
CA VAL A 143 24.40 11.98 -10.21
C VAL A 143 23.32 12.51 -9.30
N ASN A 144 22.07 12.42 -9.73
CA ASN A 144 20.89 12.65 -8.91
C ASN A 144 19.94 11.46 -9.06
N PRO A 145 20.13 10.39 -8.28
CA PRO A 145 19.35 9.17 -8.42
C PRO A 145 17.90 9.39 -8.00
N ALA A 146 16.94 8.83 -8.73
CA ALA A 146 15.52 8.88 -8.37
C ALA A 146 15.21 8.06 -7.11
N SER A 147 16.04 7.05 -6.79
CA SER A 147 15.92 6.17 -5.64
C SER A 147 17.29 5.66 -5.19
N ILE A 148 17.45 5.48 -3.87
CA ILE A 148 18.62 4.87 -3.23
C ILE A 148 18.29 3.48 -2.68
N LYS A 149 17.45 2.72 -3.40
CA LYS A 149 17.07 1.37 -3.00
C LYS A 149 18.26 0.41 -3.11
N ALA A 150 18.61 -0.23 -2.00
CA ALA A 150 19.66 -1.23 -1.97
C ALA A 150 19.27 -2.50 -2.76
N GLY A 151 20.27 -3.26 -3.23
CA GLY A 151 20.06 -4.55 -3.91
C GLY A 151 19.99 -4.47 -5.44
N ARG A 152 20.05 -3.27 -6.03
CA ARG A 152 20.29 -3.06 -7.47
C ARG A 152 21.67 -2.44 -7.68
N PHE A 153 22.28 -2.71 -8.82
CA PHE A 153 23.54 -2.10 -9.25
C PHE A 153 23.28 -1.28 -10.51
N LEU A 154 23.00 0.01 -10.32
CA LEU A 154 22.63 0.94 -11.38
C LEU A 154 23.89 1.44 -12.07
N TYR A 155 24.02 1.22 -13.38
CA TYR A 155 25.22 1.61 -14.13
C TYR A 155 25.19 3.09 -14.44
N ILE A 156 26.22 3.80 -14.01
CA ILE A 156 26.50 5.17 -14.46
C ILE A 156 27.21 5.08 -15.81
N ILE A 157 28.30 4.31 -15.84
CA ILE A 157 29.07 3.98 -17.04
C ILE A 157 29.68 2.58 -16.88
N GLY A 158 29.76 1.81 -17.96
CA GLY A 158 30.54 0.58 -17.99
C GLY A 158 30.93 0.14 -19.39
N LYS A 159 32.12 -0.45 -19.51
CA LYS A 159 32.62 -1.10 -20.72
C LYS A 159 32.50 -2.62 -20.59
N GLY A 160 31.72 -3.21 -21.49
CA GLY A 160 31.41 -4.64 -21.45
C GLY A 160 30.05 -4.97 -20.84
N ARG A 161 29.66 -6.23 -20.94
CA ARG A 161 28.35 -6.80 -20.55
C ARG A 161 27.18 -6.21 -21.31
N THR A 162 27.38 -5.87 -22.58
CA THR A 162 26.31 -5.31 -23.43
C THR A 162 25.35 -6.37 -23.97
N ASN A 163 25.73 -7.65 -23.90
CA ASN A 163 25.09 -8.78 -24.59
C ASN A 163 25.09 -8.61 -26.13
N ARG A 164 26.02 -7.81 -26.67
CA ARG A 164 26.20 -7.69 -28.12
C ARG A 164 26.65 -9.03 -28.70
N LYS A 165 26.16 -9.36 -29.90
CA LYS A 165 26.56 -10.60 -30.59
C LYS A 165 28.06 -10.52 -30.96
N GLY A 166 28.81 -11.57 -30.64
CA GLY A 166 30.24 -11.68 -30.96
C GLY A 166 31.19 -11.28 -29.82
N VAL A 167 30.66 -10.80 -28.69
CA VAL A 167 31.43 -10.56 -27.46
C VAL A 167 30.89 -11.48 -26.34
N ALA A 168 31.74 -11.84 -25.38
CA ALA A 168 31.33 -12.71 -24.28
C ALA A 168 30.39 -11.95 -23.31
N ALA A 169 29.43 -12.62 -22.69
CA ALA A 169 28.48 -11.96 -21.77
C ALA A 169 29.11 -11.56 -20.42
N ASP A 170 30.29 -12.11 -20.11
CA ASP A 170 31.05 -11.94 -18.87
C ASP A 170 32.35 -11.12 -19.06
N ASN A 171 32.33 -10.16 -19.97
CA ASN A 171 33.48 -9.36 -20.44
C ASN A 171 33.62 -7.95 -19.83
N GLN A 172 33.39 -7.76 -18.52
CA GLN A 172 33.46 -6.41 -17.93
C GLN A 172 34.91 -5.90 -17.80
N ASN A 173 35.29 -4.85 -18.54
CA ASN A 173 36.59 -4.18 -18.34
C ASN A 173 36.56 -3.24 -17.12
N TYR A 174 35.54 -2.39 -17.01
CA TYR A 174 35.25 -1.57 -15.82
C TYR A 174 33.79 -1.15 -15.77
N SER A 175 33.31 -0.79 -14.58
CA SER A 175 32.03 -0.12 -14.40
C SER A 175 32.00 0.72 -13.13
N LEU A 176 31.47 1.94 -13.23
CA LEU A 176 31.08 2.77 -12.10
C LEU A 176 29.57 2.69 -11.92
N ARG A 177 29.13 2.31 -10.72
CA ARG A 177 27.74 1.98 -10.44
C ARG A 177 27.29 2.51 -9.09
N LEU A 178 25.99 2.60 -8.89
CA LEU A 178 25.36 2.90 -7.61
C LEU A 178 24.62 1.69 -7.07
N THR A 179 24.67 1.48 -5.76
CA THR A 179 23.84 0.50 -5.06
C THR A 179 23.38 1.03 -3.70
N GLY A 180 22.08 1.22 -3.53
CA GLY A 180 21.58 1.88 -2.33
C GLY A 180 22.12 3.32 -2.21
N SER A 181 22.71 3.65 -1.05
CA SER A 181 23.42 4.90 -0.80
C SER A 181 24.93 4.82 -1.10
N GLU A 182 25.39 3.77 -1.78
CA GLU A 182 26.81 3.42 -1.97
C GLU A 182 27.25 3.49 -3.43
N ILE A 183 28.55 3.71 -3.65
CA ILE A 183 29.23 3.56 -4.94
C ILE A 183 29.74 2.11 -5.05
N SER A 184 29.66 1.53 -6.24
CA SER A 184 30.23 0.22 -6.53
C SER A 184 31.05 0.23 -7.82
N PHE A 185 32.19 -0.45 -7.77
CA PHE A 185 33.09 -0.70 -8.89
C PHE A 185 33.10 -2.18 -9.23
N LEU A 186 33.04 -2.55 -10.51
CA LEU A 186 33.17 -3.93 -10.96
C LEU A 186 33.97 -4.05 -12.24
N PHE A 187 34.86 -5.05 -12.26
CA PHE A 187 35.53 -5.55 -13.47
C PHE A 187 35.71 -7.07 -13.40
N CYS A 188 36.12 -7.66 -14.52
CA CYS A 188 36.52 -9.06 -14.64
C CYS A 188 38.02 -9.15 -14.94
N THR A 189 38.69 -10.18 -14.42
CA THR A 189 40.05 -10.54 -14.85
C THR A 189 40.02 -11.63 -15.90
N GLN A 190 41.00 -11.63 -16.81
CA GLN A 190 41.13 -12.68 -17.85
C GLN A 190 41.25 -14.08 -17.23
N PRO A 191 40.64 -15.13 -17.83
CA PRO A 191 40.80 -16.52 -17.38
C PRO A 191 42.27 -16.96 -17.37
N GLU A 192 42.67 -17.83 -16.43
CA GLU A 192 44.06 -18.33 -16.38
C GLU A 192 44.30 -19.43 -17.42
N LYS A 193 43.26 -20.19 -17.76
CA LYS A 193 43.31 -21.26 -18.76
C LYS A 193 42.18 -21.11 -19.77
N GLN A 194 42.45 -21.57 -20.99
CA GLN A 194 41.46 -21.63 -22.05
C GLN A 194 40.30 -22.56 -21.63
N GLY A 195 39.07 -22.03 -21.58
CA GLY A 195 37.87 -22.74 -21.12
C GLY A 195 37.42 -22.39 -19.68
N GLU A 196 38.21 -21.64 -18.91
CA GLU A 196 37.77 -21.10 -17.61
C GLU A 196 36.95 -19.81 -17.77
N LYS A 197 36.08 -19.53 -16.79
CA LYS A 197 35.30 -18.29 -16.76
C LYS A 197 36.11 -17.12 -16.18
N PRO A 198 35.88 -15.88 -16.64
CA PRO A 198 36.44 -14.68 -16.02
C PRO A 198 36.07 -14.58 -14.54
N THR A 199 36.99 -14.07 -13.72
CA THR A 199 36.73 -13.83 -12.28
C THR A 199 36.28 -12.40 -12.08
N TYR A 200 35.13 -12.21 -11.42
CA TYR A 200 34.59 -10.89 -11.10
C TYR A 200 35.23 -10.33 -9.83
N HIS A 201 35.57 -9.04 -9.87
CA HIS A 201 36.06 -8.28 -8.73
C HIS A 201 35.13 -7.10 -8.50
N ARG A 202 34.45 -7.07 -7.34
CA ARG A 202 33.53 -5.99 -6.97
C ARG A 202 33.97 -5.33 -5.68
N TRP A 203 34.06 -4.01 -5.73
CA TRP A 203 34.22 -3.16 -4.57
C TRP A 203 32.94 -2.36 -4.34
N THR A 204 32.53 -2.21 -3.09
CA THR A 204 31.37 -1.41 -2.71
C THR A 204 31.75 -0.54 -1.51
N SER A 205 31.42 0.75 -1.56
CA SER A 205 31.66 1.67 -0.45
C SER A 205 30.85 1.27 0.79
N THR A 206 31.24 1.83 1.93
CA THR A 206 30.53 1.68 3.20
C THR A 206 30.33 3.04 3.84
N GLY A 207 29.06 3.46 4.01
CA GLY A 207 28.73 4.73 4.64
C GLY A 207 28.87 5.94 3.72
N ALA A 208 28.85 5.72 2.40
CA ALA A 208 28.94 6.76 1.36
C ALA A 208 27.93 7.90 1.52
N GLY A 209 26.69 7.57 1.88
CA GLY A 209 25.65 8.55 2.19
C GLY A 209 25.07 9.31 0.99
N LEU A 210 24.96 8.67 -0.19
CA LEU A 210 24.15 9.21 -1.29
C LEU A 210 22.68 9.28 -0.86
N SER A 211 21.98 10.34 -1.27
CA SER A 211 20.54 10.48 -1.13
C SER A 211 19.85 10.54 -2.48
N ALA A 212 18.58 10.12 -2.50
CA ALA A 212 17.74 10.26 -3.69
C ALA A 212 17.32 11.72 -3.90
N LEU A 213 17.01 12.10 -5.14
CA LEU A 213 16.48 13.42 -5.48
C LEU A 213 17.40 14.59 -5.07
N SER A 214 18.71 14.36 -5.03
CA SER A 214 19.75 15.35 -4.72
C SER A 214 20.99 15.13 -5.58
N TRP A 215 21.65 16.21 -6.00
CA TRP A 215 22.88 16.16 -6.81
C TRP A 215 24.09 15.74 -5.98
N HIS A 216 24.79 14.70 -6.37
CA HIS A 216 26.03 14.24 -5.75
C HIS A 216 27.14 14.16 -6.79
N HIS A 217 28.34 14.62 -6.44
CA HIS A 217 29.53 14.31 -7.20
C HIS A 217 30.07 12.96 -6.73
N ILE A 218 30.34 12.05 -7.67
CA ILE A 218 30.93 10.75 -7.39
C ILE A 218 32.21 10.61 -8.22
N ALA A 219 33.25 10.05 -7.62
CA ALA A 219 34.48 9.75 -8.34
C ALA A 219 35.13 8.46 -7.84
N LEU A 220 35.90 7.82 -8.70
CA LEU A 220 36.68 6.62 -8.38
C LEU A 220 38.00 6.65 -9.13
N THR A 221 39.08 6.39 -8.41
CA THR A 221 40.43 6.22 -8.96
C THR A 221 40.87 4.77 -8.78
N TYR A 222 41.53 4.19 -9.77
CA TYR A 222 42.05 2.82 -9.70
C TYR A 222 43.26 2.64 -10.60
N GLN A 223 44.19 1.78 -10.20
CA GLN A 223 45.29 1.32 -11.06
C GLN A 223 45.19 -0.19 -11.21
N PHE A 224 44.94 -0.65 -12.44
CA PHE A 224 44.74 -2.06 -12.71
C PHE A 224 46.00 -2.88 -12.39
N SER A 225 45.80 -4.07 -11.84
CA SER A 225 46.86 -5.00 -11.44
C SER A 225 47.75 -4.51 -10.27
N LYS A 226 47.40 -3.40 -9.61
CA LYS A 226 48.04 -2.93 -8.37
C LYS A 226 47.05 -3.01 -7.21
N LYS A 227 47.36 -3.84 -6.23
CA LYS A 227 46.56 -3.94 -5.00
C LYS A 227 46.56 -2.62 -4.23
N GLN A 228 45.49 -2.38 -3.49
CA GLN A 228 45.26 -1.20 -2.65
C GLN A 228 45.32 0.12 -3.42
N SER A 229 45.05 0.11 -4.73
CA SER A 229 45.05 1.30 -5.58
C SER A 229 43.67 1.97 -5.70
N LEU A 230 42.60 1.29 -5.28
CA LEU A 230 41.23 1.80 -5.40
C LEU A 230 40.94 2.84 -4.31
N GLN A 231 40.52 4.03 -4.73
CA GLN A 231 39.96 5.05 -3.85
C GLN A 231 38.69 5.62 -4.48
N ALA A 232 37.61 5.66 -3.71
CA ALA A 232 36.35 6.28 -4.13
C ALA A 232 36.09 7.57 -3.36
N TYR A 233 35.29 8.45 -3.95
CA TYR A 233 34.96 9.76 -3.39
C TYR A 233 33.49 10.09 -3.62
N ILE A 234 32.90 10.78 -2.65
CA ILE A 234 31.57 11.36 -2.74
C ILE A 234 31.65 12.79 -2.28
N ASN A 235 31.12 13.70 -3.09
CA ASN A 235 31.09 15.12 -2.80
C ASN A 235 32.51 15.63 -2.45
N GLY A 236 33.50 15.20 -3.24
CA GLY A 236 34.91 15.53 -3.02
C GLY A 236 35.60 14.85 -1.83
N GLN A 237 34.89 14.06 -1.02
CA GLN A 237 35.43 13.42 0.19
C GLN A 237 35.72 11.93 -0.02
N PRO A 238 36.88 11.40 0.43
CA PRO A 238 37.21 9.99 0.29
C PRO A 238 36.28 9.11 1.13
N VAL A 239 35.83 8.00 0.56
CA VAL A 239 34.99 7.00 1.25
C VAL A 239 35.68 5.66 1.38
N LYS A 240 35.40 4.95 2.47
CA LYS A 240 35.87 3.58 2.69
C LYS A 240 34.95 2.58 1.98
N GLY A 241 35.42 1.34 1.82
CA GLY A 241 34.62 0.25 1.28
C GLY A 241 35.33 -1.09 1.37
N LYS A 242 34.70 -2.11 0.78
CA LYS A 242 35.18 -3.49 0.82
C LYS A 242 35.04 -4.16 -0.54
N TRP A 243 35.96 -5.08 -0.82
CA TRP A 243 35.83 -6.03 -1.92
C TRP A 243 34.86 -7.14 -1.51
N ASP A 244 33.63 -7.06 -1.98
CA ASP A 244 32.55 -8.00 -1.61
C ASP A 244 32.38 -9.13 -2.64
N VAL A 245 33.10 -9.09 -3.77
CA VAL A 245 33.27 -10.19 -4.73
C VAL A 245 34.71 -10.20 -5.24
N GLY A 246 35.32 -11.39 -5.36
CA GLY A 246 36.64 -11.60 -6.00
C GLY A 246 37.87 -11.08 -5.25
N GLY A 247 37.70 -10.15 -4.31
CA GLY A 247 38.81 -9.53 -3.59
C GLY A 247 39.58 -8.50 -4.42
N ASP A 248 40.59 -7.90 -3.81
CA ASP A 248 41.58 -7.08 -4.51
C ASP A 248 42.57 -7.97 -5.26
N THR A 249 43.05 -7.54 -6.43
CA THR A 249 43.81 -8.42 -7.34
C THR A 249 44.93 -7.69 -8.08
N SER A 250 45.98 -8.45 -8.40
CA SER A 250 47.07 -8.03 -9.29
C SER A 250 46.93 -8.59 -10.71
N ARG A 251 45.82 -9.28 -11.02
CA ARG A 251 45.57 -9.86 -12.35
C ARG A 251 45.13 -8.80 -13.36
N PRO A 252 45.41 -8.99 -14.66
CA PRO A 252 44.95 -8.09 -15.72
C PRO A 252 43.42 -8.14 -15.88
N PRO A 253 42.77 -7.01 -16.18
CA PRO A 253 41.35 -7.01 -16.55
C PRO A 253 41.11 -7.65 -17.92
N VAL A 254 39.88 -8.07 -18.19
CA VAL A 254 39.42 -8.40 -19.55
C VAL A 254 39.43 -7.12 -20.38
N VAL A 255 40.01 -7.18 -21.58
CA VAL A 255 40.06 -6.08 -22.56
C VAL A 255 39.53 -6.62 -23.88
N ASP A 256 38.54 -5.94 -24.45
CA ASP A 256 37.94 -6.27 -25.75
C ASP A 256 37.29 -5.02 -26.38
N ASN A 257 36.80 -5.18 -27.62
CA ASN A 257 36.17 -4.09 -28.38
C ASN A 257 34.65 -4.00 -28.13
N ASP A 258 34.16 -4.45 -26.96
CA ASP A 258 32.78 -4.20 -26.57
C ASP A 258 32.56 -2.72 -26.23
N GLU A 259 31.31 -2.30 -26.29
CA GLU A 259 30.92 -0.90 -26.20
C GLU A 259 30.90 -0.39 -24.77
N VAL A 260 30.94 0.94 -24.65
CA VAL A 260 30.66 1.63 -23.40
C VAL A 260 29.21 2.07 -23.38
N TRP A 261 28.49 1.67 -22.34
CA TRP A 261 27.12 2.10 -22.12
C TRP A 261 27.07 3.05 -20.92
N ILE A 262 26.35 4.16 -21.09
CA ILE A 262 26.06 5.16 -20.06
C ILE A 262 24.59 5.00 -19.67
N GLY A 263 24.34 4.82 -18.38
CA GLY A 263 23.00 4.65 -17.84
C GLY A 263 22.42 3.24 -17.92
N SER A 264 23.14 2.24 -18.47
CA SER A 264 22.68 0.84 -18.50
C SER A 264 23.80 -0.18 -18.73
N SER A 265 23.44 -1.47 -18.69
CA SER A 265 24.26 -2.65 -19.03
C SER A 265 23.33 -3.86 -19.21
N MET A 266 23.87 -5.04 -19.45
CA MET A 266 23.17 -6.34 -19.49
C MET A 266 21.99 -6.36 -20.47
N GLY A 267 22.20 -5.90 -21.71
CA GLY A 267 21.14 -5.88 -22.73
C GLY A 267 20.01 -4.87 -22.47
N GLY A 268 20.22 -3.86 -21.62
CA GLY A 268 19.23 -2.82 -21.33
C GLY A 268 18.31 -3.19 -20.16
N SER A 269 18.72 -4.16 -19.33
CA SER A 269 17.91 -4.65 -18.22
C SER A 269 17.53 -3.51 -17.27
N VAL A 270 16.24 -3.40 -16.97
CA VAL A 270 15.70 -2.41 -16.01
C VAL A 270 16.48 -2.48 -14.69
N TYR A 271 16.84 -3.67 -14.21
CA TYR A 271 17.53 -3.86 -12.93
C TYR A 271 18.93 -3.25 -12.86
N SER A 272 19.63 -3.11 -13.99
CA SER A 272 20.96 -2.50 -14.12
C SER A 272 20.93 -1.08 -14.69
N SER A 273 19.80 -0.64 -15.25
CA SER A 273 19.64 0.72 -15.79
C SER A 273 19.50 1.77 -14.70
N PHE A 274 20.19 2.88 -14.86
CA PHE A 274 20.08 4.06 -14.00
C PHE A 274 18.72 4.73 -14.18
N ASP A 275 18.18 5.24 -13.07
CA ASP A 275 16.97 6.05 -13.03
C ASP A 275 17.27 7.29 -12.18
N GLY A 276 17.29 8.45 -12.82
CA GLY A 276 17.77 9.68 -12.22
C GLY A 276 18.33 10.65 -13.26
N LEU A 277 18.96 11.71 -12.78
CA LEU A 277 19.67 12.68 -13.61
C LEU A 277 21.16 12.38 -13.58
N LEU A 278 21.81 12.48 -14.72
CA LEU A 278 23.24 12.34 -14.89
C LEU A 278 23.79 13.60 -15.56
N ASP A 279 24.91 14.10 -15.06
CA ASP A 279 25.60 15.26 -15.60
C ASP A 279 27.12 15.07 -15.50
N GLU A 280 27.89 15.83 -16.28
CA GLU A 280 29.34 15.99 -16.11
C GLU A 280 30.15 14.68 -16.00
N LEU A 281 29.91 13.71 -16.90
CA LEU A 281 30.57 12.40 -16.86
C LEU A 281 31.95 12.49 -17.52
N ALA A 282 33.01 12.19 -16.78
CA ALA A 282 34.40 12.23 -17.28
C ALA A 282 35.17 10.93 -16.98
N VAL A 283 36.04 10.54 -17.93
CA VAL A 283 36.95 9.40 -17.83
C VAL A 283 38.38 9.87 -18.11
N TYR A 284 39.31 9.52 -17.25
CA TYR A 284 40.72 9.89 -17.32
C TYR A 284 41.61 8.64 -17.37
N ARG A 285 42.71 8.70 -18.12
CA ARG A 285 43.78 7.67 -18.13
C ARG A 285 44.91 7.97 -17.13
N LYS A 286 44.56 8.55 -15.99
CA LYS A 286 45.46 8.88 -14.87
C LYS A 286 44.70 8.85 -13.55
N VAL A 287 45.41 8.67 -12.45
CA VAL A 287 44.84 8.85 -11.10
C VAL A 287 44.85 10.34 -10.74
N LEU A 288 43.67 10.93 -10.56
CA LEU A 288 43.56 12.29 -10.01
C LEU A 288 43.86 12.27 -8.50
N SER A 289 44.51 13.33 -8.02
CA SER A 289 44.76 13.50 -6.59
C SER A 289 43.47 13.80 -5.82
N ALA A 290 43.43 13.45 -4.53
CA ALA A 290 42.30 13.79 -3.66
C ALA A 290 42.00 15.30 -3.63
N LYS A 291 43.02 16.16 -3.83
CA LYS A 291 42.86 17.61 -3.89
C LYS A 291 42.14 18.06 -5.16
N GLN A 292 42.44 17.46 -6.31
CA GLN A 292 41.75 17.73 -7.57
C GLN A 292 40.27 17.33 -7.46
N ILE A 293 40.01 16.11 -7.02
CA ILE A 293 38.65 15.59 -6.83
C ILE A 293 37.86 16.43 -5.82
N ALA A 294 38.49 16.88 -4.73
CA ALA A 294 37.85 17.79 -3.78
C ALA A 294 37.51 19.16 -4.40
N ALA A 295 38.36 19.68 -5.30
CA ALA A 295 38.08 20.93 -6.01
C ALA A 295 36.89 20.81 -6.97
N HIS A 296 36.64 19.61 -7.50
CA HIS A 296 35.49 19.30 -8.36
C HIS A 296 34.16 19.28 -7.59
N PHE A 297 34.16 19.45 -6.27
CA PHE A 297 32.92 19.61 -5.50
C PHE A 297 32.93 20.89 -4.68
N LYS A 298 32.19 21.89 -5.17
CA LYS A 298 31.91 23.11 -4.42
C LYS A 298 30.41 23.22 -4.16
N TYR A 299 30.04 23.21 -2.89
CA TYR A 299 28.67 23.30 -2.42
C TYR A 299 28.51 24.42 -1.41
N VAL A 300 27.45 25.22 -1.59
CA VAL A 300 27.02 26.24 -0.65
C VAL A 300 25.67 25.80 -0.10
N ALA A 301 25.63 25.46 1.18
CA ALA A 301 24.37 25.07 1.81
C ALA A 301 23.37 26.24 1.75
N PRO A 302 22.14 26.01 1.26
CA PRO A 302 21.11 27.03 1.30
C PRO A 302 20.77 27.34 2.77
N GLU A 303 20.57 28.63 3.07
CA GLU A 303 20.14 29.07 4.38
C GLU A 303 18.67 28.67 4.58
N VAL A 304 18.40 27.74 5.51
CA VAL A 304 17.03 27.31 5.80
C VAL A 304 16.39 28.31 6.76
N LYS A 305 15.62 29.26 6.22
CA LYS A 305 14.77 30.16 7.01
C LYS A 305 13.34 29.69 6.97
N ILE A 306 12.77 29.44 8.15
CA ILE A 306 11.34 29.16 8.28
C ILE A 306 10.61 30.50 8.26
N ASP A 307 9.68 30.64 7.32
CA ASP A 307 8.74 31.76 7.32
C ASP A 307 7.64 31.49 8.35
N TRP A 308 7.90 31.90 9.59
CA TRP A 308 6.95 31.78 10.69
C TRP A 308 5.66 32.57 10.50
N THR A 309 5.60 33.50 9.53
CA THR A 309 4.36 34.24 9.20
C THR A 309 3.38 33.39 8.38
N ALA A 310 3.88 32.37 7.68
CA ALA A 310 3.08 31.42 6.92
C ALA A 310 2.65 30.19 7.75
N VAL A 311 3.17 30.05 8.97
CA VAL A 311 2.79 28.96 9.89
C VAL A 311 1.48 29.35 10.61
N PRO A 312 0.39 28.57 10.43
CA PRO A 312 -0.89 28.86 11.05
C PRO A 312 -0.81 28.82 12.58
N SER A 313 -1.57 29.69 13.24
CA SER A 313 -1.63 29.77 14.71
C SER A 313 -2.65 28.81 15.33
N ASP A 314 -3.61 28.34 14.54
CA ASP A 314 -4.72 27.46 14.95
C ASP A 314 -4.49 25.99 14.56
N ARG A 315 -3.39 25.70 13.86
CA ARG A 315 -3.04 24.36 13.34
C ARG A 315 -1.54 24.11 13.39
N VAL A 316 -1.17 22.84 13.23
CA VAL A 316 0.20 22.40 13.04
C VAL A 316 0.45 22.21 11.55
N GLN A 317 1.36 23.00 10.99
CA GLN A 317 1.86 22.80 9.63
C GLN A 317 2.90 21.68 9.64
N VAL A 318 2.72 20.71 8.75
CA VAL A 318 3.61 19.56 8.60
C VAL A 318 4.24 19.61 7.21
N GLU A 319 5.57 19.65 7.19
CA GLU A 319 6.40 19.56 6.00
C GLU A 319 7.02 18.16 5.89
N ILE A 320 6.99 17.59 4.69
CA ILE A 320 7.73 16.38 4.34
C ILE A 320 8.94 16.79 3.50
N HIS A 321 10.11 16.38 3.96
CA HIS A 321 11.39 16.67 3.36
C HIS A 321 12.04 15.37 2.86
N GLU A 322 12.30 15.29 1.55
CA GLU A 322 12.87 14.13 0.89
C GLU A 322 14.35 14.36 0.56
N GLY A 323 15.10 13.28 0.31
CA GLY A 323 16.51 13.34 -0.07
C GLY A 323 17.47 13.39 1.11
N ILE A 324 17.07 12.80 2.24
CA ILE A 324 18.01 12.53 3.34
C ILE A 324 18.76 11.21 3.10
N PRO A 325 20.04 11.13 3.50
CA PRO A 325 20.82 9.91 3.36
C PRO A 325 20.43 8.87 4.40
N ASN A 326 20.65 7.60 4.07
CA ASN A 326 20.35 6.48 4.95
C ASN A 326 21.42 6.29 6.05
N LYS A 327 21.44 7.20 7.03
CA LYS A 327 22.44 7.20 8.13
C LYS A 327 21.81 7.68 9.44
N LYS A 328 22.30 7.12 10.56
CA LYS A 328 21.90 7.53 11.93
C LYS A 328 22.59 8.84 12.34
N SER A 329 22.32 9.92 11.62
CA SER A 329 22.92 11.23 11.89
C SER A 329 22.04 12.37 11.40
N TRP A 330 22.03 13.47 12.15
CA TRP A 330 21.41 14.75 11.77
C TRP A 330 22.27 15.60 10.83
N GLN A 331 23.48 15.14 10.50
CA GLN A 331 24.42 15.87 9.64
C GLN A 331 24.21 15.48 8.19
N PHE A 332 23.34 16.18 7.48
CA PHE A 332 23.13 16.03 6.05
C PHE A 332 22.85 17.39 5.40
N ARG A 333 23.00 17.46 4.07
CA ARG A 333 22.63 18.67 3.31
C ARG A 333 21.13 18.94 3.48
N PRO A 334 20.70 20.21 3.51
CA PRO A 334 19.29 20.57 3.58
C PRO A 334 18.44 19.71 2.64
N PRO A 335 17.48 18.94 3.17
CA PRO A 335 16.63 18.11 2.33
C PRO A 335 15.66 18.98 1.53
N ARG A 336 15.11 18.41 0.46
CA ARG A 336 14.17 19.10 -0.41
C ARG A 336 12.77 19.02 0.20
N LEU A 337 12.12 20.16 0.38
CA LEU A 337 10.69 20.20 0.67
C LEU A 337 9.93 19.51 -0.45
N ALA A 338 9.27 18.40 -0.13
CA ALA A 338 8.47 17.64 -1.07
C ALA A 338 7.01 18.04 -0.99
N GLU A 339 6.52 18.35 0.21
CA GLU A 339 5.10 18.53 0.46
C GLU A 339 4.83 19.24 1.79
N THR A 340 3.73 19.99 1.85
CA THR A 340 3.22 20.64 3.07
C THR A 340 1.73 20.34 3.24
N PHE A 341 1.29 20.08 4.47
CA PHE A 341 -0.13 19.96 4.86
C PHE A 341 -0.33 20.45 6.29
N THR A 342 -1.57 20.46 6.79
CA THR A 342 -1.86 20.84 8.18
C THR A 342 -2.60 19.72 8.91
N VAL A 343 -2.33 19.60 10.21
CA VAL A 343 -3.02 18.74 11.16
C VAL A 343 -3.40 19.56 12.40
N PRO A 344 -4.38 19.15 13.20
CA PRO A 344 -4.79 19.94 14.36
C PRO A 344 -3.81 19.85 15.53
N HIS A 345 -2.86 18.90 15.56
CA HIS A 345 -2.08 18.56 16.75
C HIS A 345 -0.66 18.06 16.45
N PHE A 346 0.24 18.08 17.44
CA PHE A 346 1.60 17.50 17.34
C PHE A 346 1.62 15.97 17.51
N ALA A 347 0.67 15.26 16.91
CA ALA A 347 0.69 13.80 16.77
C ALA A 347 0.74 13.41 15.29
N LEU A 348 1.62 12.46 14.98
CA LEU A 348 1.88 11.96 13.62
C LEU A 348 1.86 10.43 13.66
N ILE A 349 0.66 9.83 13.78
CA ILE A 349 0.50 8.35 13.81
C ILE A 349 0.65 7.74 12.40
N GLU A 350 0.17 8.48 11.40
CA GLU A 350 0.26 8.17 9.98
C GLU A 350 0.28 9.50 9.22
N ILE A 351 0.75 9.55 7.98
CA ILE A 351 0.69 10.75 7.15
C ILE A 351 -0.13 10.50 5.90
N PRO A 352 -0.69 11.55 5.27
CA PRO A 352 -1.38 11.38 4.00
C PRO A 352 -0.52 10.67 2.94
N ASN A 353 -1.17 9.77 2.20
CA ASN A 353 -0.56 8.98 1.14
C ASN A 353 -0.06 9.87 0.00
N ARG A 354 0.99 9.40 -0.69
CA ARG A 354 1.47 9.98 -1.95
C ARG A 354 0.80 9.27 -3.13
N TYR A 355 0.38 10.04 -4.12
CA TYR A 355 -0.24 9.53 -5.34
C TYR A 355 0.52 9.99 -6.58
N SER A 356 0.50 9.17 -7.63
CA SER A 356 0.94 9.53 -8.97
C SER A 356 -0.09 10.43 -9.66
N GLU A 357 0.27 11.03 -10.80
CA GLU A 357 -0.67 11.80 -11.66
C GLU A 357 -1.86 10.95 -12.17
N LYS A 358 -1.78 9.62 -12.06
CA LYS A 358 -2.89 8.71 -12.38
C LYS A 358 -3.84 8.46 -11.20
N GLY A 359 -3.60 9.10 -10.05
CA GLY A 359 -4.34 8.84 -8.80
C GLY A 359 -3.98 7.50 -8.13
N VAL A 360 -2.93 6.81 -8.59
CA VAL A 360 -2.48 5.53 -8.01
C VAL A 360 -1.49 5.78 -6.87
N LYS A 361 -1.69 5.10 -5.73
CA LYS A 361 -0.82 5.20 -4.54
C LYS A 361 0.63 4.80 -4.87
N VAL A 362 1.59 5.63 -4.49
CA VAL A 362 3.04 5.40 -4.70
C VAL A 362 3.81 5.52 -3.39
N ASP A 363 4.99 4.91 -3.35
CA ASP A 363 5.86 4.94 -2.18
C ASP A 363 6.62 6.28 -2.11
N ARG A 364 6.85 6.77 -0.89
CA ARG A 364 7.78 7.88 -0.67
C ARG A 364 9.23 7.36 -0.67
N PRO A 365 10.20 8.16 -1.11
CA PRO A 365 11.61 7.84 -0.91
C PRO A 365 11.90 7.64 0.59
N ASP A 366 12.53 6.51 0.92
CA ASP A 366 12.91 6.13 2.28
C ASP A 366 14.46 6.24 2.42
N PRO A 367 14.99 6.94 3.44
CA PRO A 367 14.27 7.68 4.50
C PRO A 367 13.84 9.10 4.08
N PHE A 368 12.91 9.67 4.86
CA PHE A 368 12.48 11.07 4.74
C PHE A 368 12.38 11.75 6.12
N LEU A 369 12.38 13.08 6.14
CA LEU A 369 12.25 13.89 7.36
C LEU A 369 10.85 14.51 7.39
N VAL A 370 10.21 14.48 8.56
CA VAL A 370 8.99 15.24 8.83
C VAL A 370 9.30 16.40 9.76
N ARG A 371 8.77 17.58 9.46
CA ARG A 371 8.86 18.77 10.31
C ARG A 371 7.45 19.30 10.60
N ALA A 372 7.05 19.29 11.86
CA ALA A 372 5.79 19.86 12.35
C ALA A 372 6.05 21.20 13.05
N MET A 373 5.25 22.23 12.75
CA MET A 373 5.45 23.60 13.22
C MET A 373 4.13 24.25 13.61
N SER A 374 4.12 25.02 14.69
CA SER A 374 2.99 25.87 15.07
C SER A 374 3.44 27.01 15.99
N ASN A 375 2.67 28.09 15.99
CA ASN A 375 2.79 29.18 16.96
C ASN A 375 1.72 28.97 18.03
N LEU A 376 2.07 28.41 19.20
CA LEU A 376 1.08 28.09 20.25
C LEU A 376 1.50 28.65 21.61
N VAL A 377 0.50 28.88 22.47
CA VAL A 377 0.71 29.38 23.82
C VAL A 377 1.11 28.23 24.75
N ILE A 378 2.26 28.35 25.41
CA ILE A 378 2.63 27.43 26.48
C ILE A 378 2.16 28.07 27.82
N PRO A 379 1.25 27.42 28.58
CA PRO A 379 0.66 28.05 29.75
C PRO A 379 1.71 28.42 30.80
N ALA A 380 1.48 29.55 31.48
CA ALA A 380 2.41 30.07 32.47
C ALA A 380 2.70 29.06 33.59
N GLY A 381 3.95 29.05 34.07
CA GLY A 381 4.40 28.20 35.17
C GLY A 381 5.26 27.02 34.72
N LYS A 382 5.65 26.17 35.69
CA LYS A 382 6.48 24.99 35.42
C LYS A 382 5.66 23.94 34.69
N LYS A 383 6.16 23.48 33.55
CA LYS A 383 5.59 22.43 32.70
C LYS A 383 6.60 21.33 32.46
N ARG A 384 6.09 20.15 32.12
CA ARG A 384 6.86 19.04 31.57
C ARG A 384 6.42 18.83 30.13
N ILE A 385 7.38 18.68 29.23
CA ILE A 385 7.12 18.33 27.83
C ILE A 385 7.68 16.93 27.59
N LEU A 386 6.85 16.05 27.05
CA LEU A 386 7.22 14.68 26.69
C LEU A 386 7.24 14.57 25.17
N VAL A 387 8.36 14.11 24.62
CA VAL A 387 8.49 13.75 23.21
C VAL A 387 8.52 12.23 23.10
N ARG A 388 7.56 11.64 22.39
CA ARG A 388 7.54 10.22 22.01
C ARG A 388 7.83 10.12 20.51
N ALA A 389 8.77 9.28 20.11
CA ALA A 389 9.13 9.11 18.70
C ALA A 389 9.68 7.71 18.39
N ARG A 390 9.30 7.17 17.23
CA ARG A 390 9.76 5.87 16.70
C ARG A 390 11.25 5.86 16.33
N ASN A 391 11.81 7.00 15.95
CA ASN A 391 13.20 7.16 15.50
C ASN A 391 13.76 8.50 15.99
N GLY A 392 14.94 8.89 15.51
CA GLY A 392 15.60 10.13 15.88
C GLY A 392 14.68 11.33 15.64
N SER A 393 14.39 12.07 16.71
CA SER A 393 13.58 13.30 16.68
C SER A 393 14.21 14.45 17.47
N ARG A 394 13.83 15.67 17.14
CA ARG A 394 14.25 16.92 17.79
C ARG A 394 13.06 17.84 18.01
N LEU A 395 13.00 18.44 19.19
CA LEU A 395 12.03 19.47 19.53
C LEU A 395 12.77 20.79 19.77
N TYR A 396 12.32 21.84 19.10
CA TYR A 396 12.79 23.20 19.28
C TYR A 396 11.64 24.09 19.78
N ILE A 397 11.97 25.00 20.70
CA ILE A 397 11.10 26.07 21.16
C ILE A 397 11.89 27.37 20.99
N ASP A 398 11.33 28.32 20.22
CA ASP A 398 11.97 29.60 19.89
C ASP A 398 13.38 29.42 19.31
N GLU A 399 13.49 28.48 18.35
CA GLU A 399 14.73 28.06 17.69
C GLU A 399 15.78 27.37 18.58
N MET A 400 15.53 27.25 19.89
CA MET A 400 16.41 26.52 20.81
C MET A 400 16.04 25.04 20.83
N LEU A 401 17.03 24.16 20.64
CA LEU A 401 16.85 22.71 20.80
C LEU A 401 16.62 22.38 22.28
N VAL A 402 15.42 21.94 22.63
CA VAL A 402 15.02 21.65 24.01
C VAL A 402 14.95 20.14 24.31
N ALA A 403 14.69 19.30 23.31
CA ALA A 403 14.71 17.83 23.47
C ALA A 403 15.19 17.12 22.21
N GLU A 404 15.87 15.97 22.39
CA GLU A 404 16.31 15.07 21.31
C GLU A 404 16.10 13.61 21.75
N THR A 405 15.50 12.79 20.88
CA THR A 405 15.41 11.33 21.05
C THR A 405 16.49 10.62 20.24
N GLY A 406 16.88 9.42 20.64
CA GLY A 406 17.86 8.62 19.91
C GLY A 406 17.33 8.06 18.59
N PHE A 407 18.21 7.68 17.67
CA PHE A 407 17.86 6.85 16.50
C PHE A 407 17.43 5.44 16.92
N HIS A 408 16.79 4.68 16.03
CA HIS A 408 16.36 3.29 16.28
C HIS A 408 17.39 2.46 17.08
N LYS A 409 16.93 1.92 18.23
CA LYS A 409 17.67 1.04 19.16
C LYS A 409 17.12 -0.39 19.21
N ILE A 410 16.34 -0.81 18.21
CA ILE A 410 15.60 -2.07 18.23
C ILE A 410 16.44 -3.16 17.56
N THR A 411 16.53 -4.34 18.17
CA THR A 411 17.21 -5.49 17.55
C THR A 411 16.21 -6.37 16.80
N ASN A 412 16.69 -7.07 15.77
CA ASN A 412 15.90 -8.08 15.06
C ASN A 412 16.21 -9.51 15.58
N SER A 413 16.67 -9.63 16.83
CA SER A 413 17.16 -10.90 17.39
C SER A 413 16.06 -11.76 18.01
N GLY A 414 14.95 -11.15 18.46
CA GLY A 414 13.89 -11.84 19.20
C GLY A 414 14.15 -12.01 20.70
N HIS A 415 15.34 -11.66 21.18
CA HIS A 415 15.78 -11.89 22.56
C HIS A 415 15.74 -10.66 23.46
N ASP A 416 15.18 -9.54 22.99
CA ASP A 416 15.06 -8.35 23.83
C ASP A 416 14.17 -8.64 25.06
N LYS A 417 14.34 -7.85 26.12
CA LYS A 417 13.50 -7.97 27.31
C LYS A 417 12.07 -7.49 27.04
N VAL A 418 11.10 -8.17 27.64
CA VAL A 418 9.75 -7.63 27.86
C VAL A 418 9.85 -6.72 29.08
N TYR A 419 9.51 -5.44 28.93
CA TYR A 419 9.58 -4.45 30.01
C TYR A 419 8.18 -4.22 30.57
N ASP A 420 8.08 -4.04 31.88
CA ASP A 420 6.85 -3.60 32.52
C ASP A 420 6.59 -2.11 32.23
N VAL A 421 5.36 -1.69 32.49
CA VAL A 421 4.93 -0.29 32.30
C VAL A 421 5.63 0.61 33.32
N ASP A 422 6.33 1.65 32.85
CA ASP A 422 6.95 2.65 33.72
C ASP A 422 5.93 3.73 34.12
N LEU A 423 5.34 3.57 35.31
CA LEU A 423 4.38 4.52 35.89
C LEU A 423 5.06 5.70 36.61
N SER A 424 6.40 5.81 36.59
CA SER A 424 7.10 6.91 37.27
C SER A 424 6.88 8.28 36.61
N LEU A 425 6.49 8.30 35.33
CA LEU A 425 6.28 9.53 34.57
C LEU A 425 4.93 10.20 34.86
N ALA A 426 3.87 9.40 34.99
CA ALA A 426 2.51 9.85 35.25
C ALA A 426 1.64 8.66 35.71
N PRO A 427 0.63 8.89 36.56
CA PRO A 427 -0.16 7.83 37.19
C PRO A 427 -0.97 6.99 36.19
N ASN A 428 -1.50 7.61 35.12
CA ASN A 428 -2.36 6.94 34.14
C ASN A 428 -1.70 6.83 32.76
N ILE A 429 -0.36 6.91 32.72
CA ILE A 429 0.37 6.98 31.45
C ILE A 429 0.13 5.74 30.59
N ARG A 430 -0.19 5.97 29.31
CA ARG A 430 -0.21 4.90 28.31
C ARG A 430 1.18 4.27 28.19
N PRO A 431 1.30 2.93 28.29
CA PRO A 431 2.57 2.24 28.11
C PRO A 431 3.29 2.66 26.83
N LEU A 432 4.61 2.86 26.93
CA LEU A 432 5.43 3.22 25.78
C LEU A 432 5.27 2.17 24.67
N HIS A 433 4.82 2.62 23.50
CA HIS A 433 4.72 1.77 22.34
C HIS A 433 6.07 1.12 22.03
N ARG A 434 6.09 -0.21 21.87
CA ARG A 434 7.34 -0.93 21.66
C ARG A 434 8.07 -0.37 20.45
N GLY A 435 9.37 -0.10 20.62
CA GLY A 435 10.25 0.46 19.61
C GLY A 435 10.30 1.99 19.55
N ASP A 436 9.37 2.67 20.21
CA ASP A 436 9.43 4.12 20.40
C ASP A 436 10.42 4.46 21.52
N GLN A 437 10.82 5.74 21.57
CA GLN A 437 11.64 6.32 22.62
C GLN A 437 10.96 7.56 23.17
N GLU A 438 11.21 7.83 24.45
CA GLU A 438 10.69 9.01 25.13
C GLU A 438 11.79 9.90 25.70
N LYS A 439 11.52 11.20 25.68
CA LYS A 439 12.32 12.20 26.38
C LYS A 439 11.39 13.18 27.08
N VAL A 440 11.53 13.30 28.40
CA VAL A 440 10.84 14.31 29.20
C VAL A 440 11.81 15.43 29.55
N ILE A 441 11.35 16.68 29.43
CA ILE A 441 12.08 17.89 29.81
C ILE A 441 11.19 18.82 30.63
N GLU A 442 11.81 19.63 31.50
CA GLU A 442 11.13 20.73 32.19
C GLU A 442 11.20 21.99 31.33
N PHE A 443 10.09 22.73 31.26
CA PHE A 443 9.99 23.99 30.55
C PHE A 443 9.15 24.96 31.39
N THR A 444 9.56 26.22 31.52
CA THR A 444 8.77 27.24 32.22
C THR A 444 8.03 28.08 31.20
N GLY A 445 6.72 27.87 31.07
CA GLY A 445 5.88 28.69 30.20
C GLY A 445 5.69 30.09 30.78
N ASP A 446 5.53 31.07 29.91
CA ASP A 446 5.27 32.47 30.28
C ASP A 446 3.84 32.93 29.90
N GLY A 447 3.02 32.02 29.36
CA GLY A 447 1.66 32.31 28.90
C GLY A 447 1.60 33.05 27.57
N LYS A 448 2.70 33.14 26.82
CA LYS A 448 2.75 33.78 25.49
C LYS A 448 2.89 32.76 24.37
N PRO A 449 2.62 33.16 23.10
CA PRO A 449 2.88 32.32 21.95
C PRO A 449 4.38 32.02 21.79
N HIS A 450 4.71 30.75 21.58
CA HIS A 450 6.04 30.23 21.29
C HIS A 450 6.09 29.57 19.93
N ARG A 451 7.25 29.64 19.27
CA ARG A 451 7.52 28.94 18.01
C ARG A 451 7.94 27.51 18.30
N VAL A 452 7.04 26.56 18.09
CA VAL A 452 7.29 25.15 18.35
C VAL A 452 7.61 24.45 17.03
N ARG A 453 8.77 23.79 16.94
CA ARG A 453 9.18 22.98 15.79
C ARG A 453 9.59 21.58 16.25
N PHE A 454 8.90 20.56 15.75
CA PHE A 454 9.23 19.16 15.96
C PHE A 454 9.72 18.54 14.65
N GLU A 455 10.86 17.86 14.68
CA GLU A 455 11.46 17.19 13.52
C GLU A 455 11.69 15.71 13.82
N MET A 456 11.39 14.81 12.88
CA MET A 456 11.67 13.38 13.01
C MET A 456 12.09 12.76 11.68
N ILE A 457 13.11 11.90 11.70
CA ILE A 457 13.48 11.06 10.57
C ILE A 457 12.60 9.81 10.57
N VAL A 458 11.95 9.51 9.44
CA VAL A 458 11.06 8.36 9.27
C VAL A 458 11.75 7.32 8.37
N GLY A 459 11.70 6.06 8.80
CA GLY A 459 12.31 4.93 8.08
C GLY A 459 13.83 4.82 8.24
N GLY A 460 14.48 4.29 7.21
CA GLY A 460 15.93 4.05 7.16
C GLY A 460 16.29 2.56 7.12
N SER A 461 17.60 2.28 7.04
CA SER A 461 18.13 0.96 6.68
C SER A 461 17.57 -0.14 7.60
N ARG A 462 16.87 -1.10 6.98
CA ARG A 462 16.27 -2.30 7.59
C ARG A 462 15.02 -2.09 8.45
N HIS A 463 14.52 -0.86 8.61
CA HIS A 463 13.31 -0.56 9.38
C HIS A 463 12.17 -0.17 8.45
N ARG A 464 10.91 -0.28 8.90
CA ARG A 464 9.78 0.26 8.12
C ARG A 464 9.71 1.79 8.28
N PRO A 465 9.23 2.51 7.26
CA PRO A 465 8.86 3.93 7.39
C PRO A 465 7.57 4.06 8.20
N ASP A 466 7.67 3.78 9.49
CA ASP A 466 6.61 3.75 10.49
C ASP A 466 6.77 4.92 11.45
N PHE A 467 5.66 5.37 12.06
CA PHE A 467 5.65 6.45 13.03
C PHE A 467 5.45 5.97 14.48
N GLY A 468 4.98 4.75 14.73
CA GLY A 468 4.56 4.36 16.07
C GLY A 468 3.55 5.34 16.68
N GLU A 469 3.76 5.71 17.94
CA GLU A 469 2.98 6.72 18.65
C GLU A 469 3.77 8.04 18.72
N THR A 470 4.28 8.50 17.58
CA THR A 470 5.04 9.74 17.50
C THR A 470 4.15 10.95 17.83
N ALA A 471 4.44 11.62 18.94
CA ALA A 471 3.74 12.82 19.37
C ALA A 471 4.52 13.64 20.41
N VAL A 472 4.12 14.91 20.56
CA VAL A 472 4.59 15.83 21.60
C VAL A 472 3.46 16.09 22.58
N PHE A 473 3.74 16.01 23.87
CA PHE A 473 2.77 16.18 24.95
C PHE A 473 3.26 17.21 25.98
N ILE A 474 2.32 17.80 26.71
CA ILE A 474 2.57 18.75 27.80
C ILE A 474 1.81 18.33 29.05
N GLY A 475 2.36 18.57 30.23
CA GLY A 475 1.67 18.31 31.49
C GLY A 475 2.24 19.12 32.66
N ASP A 476 1.46 19.27 33.72
CA ASP A 476 1.94 19.86 34.97
C ASP A 476 2.82 18.88 35.76
N PRO A 477 3.72 19.35 36.64
CA PRO A 477 4.49 18.48 37.53
C PRO A 477 3.58 17.52 38.33
N GLY A 478 3.86 16.22 38.25
CA GLY A 478 3.11 15.17 38.94
C GLY A 478 1.71 14.85 38.39
N LYS A 479 1.31 15.42 37.25
CA LYS A 479 0.03 15.15 36.56
C LYS A 479 0.20 14.29 35.30
N ASP A 480 -0.90 13.89 34.68
CA ASP A 480 -0.86 13.21 33.38
C ASP A 480 -0.45 14.19 32.26
N PHE A 481 -0.03 13.64 31.12
CA PHE A 481 0.33 14.39 29.93
C PHE A 481 -0.88 14.51 28.99
N GLN A 482 -1.03 15.67 28.34
CA GLN A 482 -2.00 15.89 27.27
C GLN A 482 -1.28 16.18 25.96
N LEU A 483 -1.90 15.82 24.84
CA LEU A 483 -1.38 16.08 23.50
C LEU A 483 -1.14 17.58 23.31
N LEU A 484 0.04 17.94 22.80
CA LEU A 484 0.35 19.33 22.49
C LEU A 484 -0.41 19.72 21.21
N THR A 485 -1.28 20.71 21.32
CA THR A 485 -2.14 21.16 20.24
C THR A 485 -2.37 22.68 20.31
N PRO A 486 -2.47 23.39 19.17
CA PRO A 486 -2.99 24.75 19.09
C PRO A 486 -4.53 24.86 19.17
N SER A 487 -5.26 23.74 19.14
CA SER A 487 -6.72 23.71 19.26
C SER A 487 -7.19 23.49 20.71
N ASP A 488 -8.49 23.69 20.96
CA ASP A 488 -9.11 23.42 22.28
C ASP A 488 -9.32 21.91 22.56
N GLN A 489 -8.80 21.03 21.68
CA GLN A 489 -8.96 19.59 21.81
C GLN A 489 -8.11 19.05 22.96
N VAL A 490 -8.74 18.37 23.92
CA VAL A 490 -8.04 17.69 25.01
C VAL A 490 -7.95 16.19 24.69
N VAL A 491 -6.74 15.67 24.57
CA VAL A 491 -6.46 14.23 24.43
C VAL A 491 -5.37 13.88 25.43
N MET A 492 -5.72 13.14 26.48
CA MET A 492 -4.74 12.71 27.48
C MET A 492 -3.91 11.54 26.95
N LEU A 493 -2.64 11.42 27.36
CA LEU A 493 -1.79 10.26 27.10
C LEU A 493 -2.16 9.10 28.03
N THR A 494 -3.42 8.68 27.95
CA THR A 494 -3.98 7.50 28.60
C THR A 494 -4.42 6.54 27.52
N ASP A 495 -4.55 5.26 27.83
CA ASP A 495 -5.10 4.31 26.85
C ASP A 495 -6.51 4.73 26.37
N ALA A 496 -7.28 5.39 27.23
CA ALA A 496 -8.68 5.77 26.97
C ALA A 496 -8.81 6.76 25.84
N ASP A 497 -8.20 7.91 26.02
CA ASP A 497 -8.29 8.99 25.04
C ASP A 497 -7.48 8.63 23.80
N TRP A 498 -6.30 8.01 23.96
CA TRP A 498 -5.40 7.73 22.84
C TRP A 498 -5.97 6.73 21.84
N THR A 499 -6.65 5.67 22.30
CA THR A 499 -7.23 4.67 21.39
C THR A 499 -8.35 5.27 20.53
N ALA A 500 -9.25 6.04 21.16
CA ALA A 500 -10.32 6.72 20.44
C ALA A 500 -9.77 7.77 19.47
N PHE A 501 -8.77 8.52 19.92
CA PHE A 501 -8.05 9.49 19.10
C PHE A 501 -7.40 8.85 17.87
N GLU A 502 -6.66 7.75 18.04
CA GLU A 502 -6.02 7.03 16.93
C GLU A 502 -7.05 6.53 15.90
N GLN A 503 -8.16 5.97 16.38
CA GLN A 503 -9.23 5.47 15.51
C GLN A 503 -9.83 6.61 14.68
N GLN A 504 -10.15 7.74 15.31
CA GLN A 504 -10.66 8.92 14.62
C GLN A 504 -9.64 9.50 13.64
N TYR A 505 -8.37 9.60 14.05
CA TYR A 505 -7.27 10.08 13.22
C TYR A 505 -7.15 9.31 11.90
N ARG A 506 -7.18 7.97 11.98
CA ARG A 506 -7.11 7.10 10.79
C ARG A 506 -8.38 7.18 9.93
N TYR A 507 -9.54 7.36 10.56
CA TYR A 507 -10.80 7.56 9.83
C TYR A 507 -10.79 8.85 9.01
N ASP A 508 -10.37 9.97 9.62
CA ASP A 508 -10.29 11.27 8.96
C ASP A 508 -9.31 11.28 7.79
N LEU A 509 -8.21 10.52 7.91
CA LEU A 509 -7.23 10.36 6.83
C LEU A 509 -7.82 9.76 5.55
N ILE A 510 -8.91 8.98 5.61
CA ILE A 510 -9.55 8.41 4.41
C ILE A 510 -10.05 9.52 3.49
N ALA A 511 -10.75 10.51 4.04
CA ALA A 511 -11.29 11.64 3.27
C ALA A 511 -10.16 12.54 2.74
N VAL A 512 -9.14 12.81 3.55
CA VAL A 512 -7.95 13.57 3.14
C VAL A 512 -7.25 12.89 1.97
N ASN A 513 -7.09 11.57 2.04
CA ASN A 513 -6.48 10.76 0.99
C ASN A 513 -7.31 10.75 -0.31
N ALA A 514 -8.63 10.68 -0.20
CA ALA A 514 -9.52 10.76 -1.36
C ALA A 514 -9.43 12.11 -2.08
N GLU A 515 -9.43 13.21 -1.32
CA GLU A 515 -9.29 14.54 -1.91
C GLU A 515 -7.96 14.71 -2.64
N ARG A 516 -6.87 14.22 -2.02
CA ARG A 516 -5.54 14.24 -2.63
C ARG A 516 -5.50 13.45 -3.93
N ARG A 517 -6.06 12.24 -3.98
CA ARG A 517 -6.14 11.45 -5.22
C ARG A 517 -6.82 12.22 -6.34
N ARG A 518 -8.00 12.78 -6.07
CA ARG A 518 -8.77 13.56 -7.05
C ARG A 518 -8.02 14.80 -7.52
N SER A 519 -7.35 15.50 -6.60
CA SER A 519 -6.59 16.72 -6.94
C SER A 519 -5.44 16.46 -7.93
N VAL A 520 -4.78 15.30 -7.87
CA VAL A 520 -3.66 14.96 -8.74
C VAL A 520 -4.06 14.24 -10.03
N SER A 521 -5.29 13.68 -10.10
CA SER A 521 -5.74 12.84 -11.22
C SER A 521 -6.47 13.58 -12.35
N ASN A 522 -6.60 14.90 -12.30
CA ASN A 522 -7.39 15.68 -13.27
C ASN A 522 -7.12 15.33 -14.75
N LYS A 523 -5.85 15.17 -15.15
CA LYS A 523 -5.49 14.79 -16.53
C LYS A 523 -5.87 13.34 -16.85
N GLU A 524 -5.71 12.45 -15.88
CA GLU A 524 -6.11 11.05 -16.01
C GLU A 524 -7.62 10.93 -16.17
N ASP A 525 -8.39 11.71 -15.41
CA ASP A 525 -9.86 11.72 -15.49
C ASP A 525 -10.35 12.23 -16.86
N GLN A 526 -9.67 13.21 -17.45
CA GLN A 526 -9.96 13.66 -18.83
C GLN A 526 -9.72 12.54 -19.86
N TYR A 527 -8.63 11.78 -19.73
CA TYR A 527 -8.36 10.62 -20.59
C TYR A 527 -9.47 9.56 -20.48
N TRP A 528 -9.91 9.23 -19.27
CA TRP A 528 -10.99 8.26 -19.06
C TRP A 528 -12.35 8.76 -19.56
N ASN A 529 -12.70 10.03 -19.31
CA ASN A 529 -13.91 10.63 -19.84
C ASN A 529 -13.97 10.59 -21.36
N TRP A 530 -12.84 10.83 -22.04
CA TRP A 530 -12.74 10.67 -23.48
C TRP A 530 -12.93 9.21 -23.92
N ARG A 531 -12.29 8.23 -23.26
CA ARG A 531 -12.50 6.80 -23.55
C ARG A 531 -13.96 6.37 -23.34
N HIS A 532 -14.63 6.87 -22.30
CA HIS A 532 -16.04 6.58 -22.06
C HIS A 532 -16.94 7.19 -23.13
N LYS A 533 -16.63 8.38 -23.64
CA LYS A 533 -17.35 8.95 -24.79
C LYS A 533 -17.24 8.05 -26.02
N LEU A 534 -16.04 7.58 -26.35
CA LEU A 534 -15.84 6.64 -27.46
C LEU A 534 -16.58 5.31 -27.24
N ALA A 535 -16.55 4.77 -26.01
CA ALA A 535 -17.27 3.56 -25.67
C ALA A 535 -18.79 3.71 -25.87
N LYS A 536 -19.35 4.86 -25.48
CA LYS A 536 -20.77 5.18 -25.71
C LYS A 536 -21.10 5.22 -27.20
N GLU A 537 -20.30 5.94 -27.99
CA GLU A 537 -20.48 6.04 -29.44
C GLU A 537 -20.45 4.67 -30.12
N GLU A 538 -19.56 3.77 -29.66
CA GLU A 538 -19.47 2.43 -30.21
C GLU A 538 -20.67 1.55 -29.85
N VAL A 539 -21.09 1.55 -28.58
CA VAL A 539 -22.25 0.76 -28.15
C VAL A 539 -23.53 1.24 -28.83
N LEU A 540 -23.67 2.53 -29.11
CA LEU A 540 -24.82 3.08 -29.84
C LEU A 540 -24.88 2.64 -31.32
N LYS A 541 -23.77 2.17 -31.92
CA LYS A 541 -23.77 1.59 -33.28
C LYS A 541 -24.31 0.16 -33.28
N GLN A 542 -24.27 -0.53 -32.15
CA GLN A 542 -24.80 -1.89 -32.03
C GLN A 542 -26.34 -1.87 -32.05
N PRO A 543 -27.00 -2.98 -32.44
CA PRO A 543 -28.44 -3.11 -32.29
C PRO A 543 -28.87 -2.90 -30.82
N GLN A 544 -29.69 -1.88 -30.59
CA GLN A 544 -30.19 -1.57 -29.25
C GLN A 544 -31.29 -2.55 -28.85
N VAL A 545 -31.24 -3.05 -27.61
CA VAL A 545 -32.30 -3.94 -27.10
C VAL A 545 -33.56 -3.13 -26.85
N LYS A 546 -34.66 -3.51 -27.49
CA LYS A 546 -35.97 -2.90 -27.28
C LYS A 546 -36.58 -3.42 -25.98
N VAL A 547 -36.91 -2.51 -25.06
CA VAL A 547 -37.62 -2.86 -23.83
C VAL A 547 -39.02 -3.40 -24.16
N PRO A 548 -39.42 -4.57 -23.64
CA PRO A 548 -40.74 -5.14 -23.87
C PRO A 548 -41.87 -4.28 -23.31
N ALA A 549 -43.08 -4.46 -23.83
CA ALA A 549 -44.27 -3.85 -23.26
C ALA A 549 -44.59 -4.44 -21.87
N ALA A 550 -45.31 -3.68 -21.04
CA ALA A 550 -45.76 -4.17 -19.73
C ALA A 550 -46.68 -5.39 -19.87
N ALA A 551 -46.38 -6.46 -19.12
CA ALA A 551 -47.24 -7.64 -19.05
C ALA A 551 -48.49 -7.34 -18.21
N LYS A 552 -49.66 -7.79 -18.67
CA LYS A 552 -50.94 -7.50 -18.01
C LYS A 552 -51.01 -8.18 -16.64
N GLY A 553 -51.30 -7.41 -15.59
CA GLY A 553 -51.51 -7.94 -14.23
C GLY A 553 -50.24 -8.21 -13.43
N LEU A 554 -49.05 -7.86 -13.96
CA LEU A 554 -47.77 -7.99 -13.26
C LEU A 554 -47.23 -6.60 -12.89
N ARG A 555 -46.71 -6.45 -11.67
CA ARG A 555 -46.11 -5.19 -11.19
C ARG A 555 -44.78 -4.92 -11.87
N ALA A 556 -44.46 -3.66 -12.11
CA ALA A 556 -43.19 -3.23 -12.69
C ALA A 556 -42.87 -1.79 -12.29
N ASN A 557 -41.62 -1.54 -11.91
CA ASN A 557 -41.11 -0.21 -11.61
C ASN A 557 -40.21 0.32 -12.74
N ASN A 558 -39.46 -0.56 -13.42
CA ASN A 558 -38.54 -0.15 -14.48
C ASN A 558 -38.38 -1.23 -15.58
N ALA A 559 -37.42 -1.01 -16.49
CA ALA A 559 -37.17 -1.87 -17.65
C ALA A 559 -36.83 -3.32 -17.26
N ILE A 560 -36.12 -3.56 -16.15
CA ILE A 560 -35.77 -4.91 -15.67
C ILE A 560 -37.04 -5.72 -15.48
N ASP A 561 -38.03 -5.14 -14.81
CA ASP A 561 -39.28 -5.82 -14.51
C ASP A 561 -40.05 -6.18 -15.80
N TYR A 562 -39.99 -5.35 -16.84
CA TYR A 562 -40.64 -5.68 -18.11
C TYR A 562 -40.02 -6.93 -18.76
N PHE A 563 -38.69 -7.07 -18.77
CA PHE A 563 -38.05 -8.29 -19.29
C PHE A 563 -38.41 -9.53 -18.46
N ILE A 564 -38.33 -9.44 -17.13
CA ILE A 564 -38.67 -10.56 -16.23
C ILE A 564 -40.14 -10.95 -16.39
N ASN A 565 -41.04 -9.97 -16.42
CA ASN A 565 -42.48 -10.19 -16.51
C ASN A 565 -42.92 -10.82 -17.83
N GLN A 566 -42.17 -10.63 -18.93
CA GLN A 566 -42.45 -11.35 -20.17
C GLN A 566 -42.29 -12.87 -19.99
N ARG A 567 -41.24 -13.30 -19.28
CA ARG A 567 -41.04 -14.72 -18.98
C ARG A 567 -42.08 -15.24 -17.99
N LEU A 568 -42.31 -14.51 -16.90
CA LEU A 568 -43.33 -14.88 -15.90
C LEU A 568 -44.73 -15.01 -16.53
N SER A 569 -45.09 -14.12 -17.45
CA SER A 569 -46.36 -14.19 -18.17
C SER A 569 -46.46 -15.40 -19.11
N LYS A 570 -45.36 -15.80 -19.76
CA LYS A 570 -45.31 -17.01 -20.60
C LYS A 570 -45.42 -18.30 -19.76
N GLU A 571 -44.80 -18.30 -18.59
CA GLU A 571 -44.77 -19.43 -17.66
C GLU A 571 -45.98 -19.45 -16.70
N ASN A 572 -46.86 -18.45 -16.76
CA ASN A 572 -47.98 -18.26 -15.82
C ASN A 572 -47.54 -18.27 -14.34
N ALA A 573 -46.34 -17.73 -14.06
CA ALA A 573 -45.75 -17.67 -12.74
C ALA A 573 -46.17 -16.39 -12.00
N LYS A 574 -46.41 -16.50 -10.69
CA LYS A 574 -46.81 -15.37 -9.84
C LYS A 574 -45.58 -14.67 -9.26
N GLN A 575 -45.64 -13.34 -9.14
CA GLN A 575 -44.65 -12.56 -8.42
C GLN A 575 -44.84 -12.73 -6.91
N SER A 576 -43.76 -12.88 -6.15
CA SER A 576 -43.81 -12.79 -4.68
C SER A 576 -44.30 -11.43 -4.22
N ALA A 577 -44.80 -11.34 -2.98
CA ALA A 577 -45.28 -10.08 -2.40
C ALA A 577 -44.13 -9.07 -2.27
N PRO A 578 -44.41 -7.75 -2.33
CA PRO A 578 -43.40 -6.73 -2.03
C PRO A 578 -42.98 -6.78 -0.55
N LEU A 579 -41.76 -6.35 -0.26
CA LEU A 579 -41.26 -6.12 1.09
C LEU A 579 -42.02 -4.98 1.78
N SER A 580 -42.06 -5.00 3.11
CA SER A 580 -42.38 -3.81 3.90
C SER A 580 -41.27 -2.77 3.79
N ASP A 581 -41.56 -1.52 4.14
CA ASP A 581 -40.58 -0.42 4.04
C ASP A 581 -39.32 -0.66 4.88
N LEU A 582 -39.47 -1.20 6.10
CA LEU A 582 -38.34 -1.48 6.98
C LEU A 582 -37.52 -2.69 6.53
N ALA A 583 -38.19 -3.74 6.02
CA ALA A 583 -37.50 -4.89 5.45
C ALA A 583 -36.71 -4.50 4.18
N PHE A 584 -37.27 -3.62 3.35
CA PHE A 584 -36.56 -3.02 2.22
C PHE A 584 -35.32 -2.25 2.68
N LEU A 585 -35.46 -1.37 3.69
CA LEU A 585 -34.33 -0.61 4.23
C LEU A 585 -33.24 -1.54 4.79
N ARG A 586 -33.62 -2.61 5.50
CA ARG A 586 -32.67 -3.61 6.01
C ARG A 586 -31.89 -4.30 4.89
N ARG A 587 -32.59 -4.83 3.87
CA ARG A 587 -31.94 -5.47 2.72
C ARG A 587 -30.98 -4.50 2.02
N LEU A 588 -31.46 -3.30 1.72
CA LEU A 588 -30.68 -2.27 1.05
C LEU A 588 -29.45 -1.84 1.86
N SER A 589 -29.58 -1.64 3.18
CA SER A 589 -28.46 -1.27 4.04
C SER A 589 -27.38 -2.35 4.07
N LEU A 590 -27.77 -3.63 4.16
CA LEU A 590 -26.82 -4.75 4.13
C LEU A 590 -26.11 -4.86 2.77
N ASP A 591 -26.84 -4.69 1.66
CA ASP A 591 -26.31 -4.79 0.31
C ASP A 591 -25.39 -3.61 -0.08
N THR A 592 -25.62 -2.43 0.51
CA THR A 592 -24.88 -1.21 0.18
C THR A 592 -23.75 -0.93 1.16
N THR A 593 -24.02 -0.97 2.47
CA THR A 593 -23.06 -0.57 3.52
C THR A 593 -22.45 -1.76 4.27
N GLY A 594 -22.99 -2.97 4.07
CA GLY A 594 -22.53 -4.17 4.78
C GLY A 594 -23.04 -4.27 6.22
N THR A 595 -23.87 -3.34 6.68
CA THR A 595 -24.40 -3.35 8.05
C THR A 595 -25.91 -3.12 8.07
N VAL A 596 -26.58 -3.57 9.13
CA VAL A 596 -27.98 -3.18 9.40
C VAL A 596 -28.11 -1.66 9.55
N PRO A 597 -29.27 -1.06 9.23
CA PRO A 597 -29.43 0.38 9.28
C PRO A 597 -29.34 0.90 10.73
N SER A 598 -28.64 2.02 10.91
CA SER A 598 -28.57 2.68 12.21
C SER A 598 -29.95 3.23 12.63
N PRO A 599 -30.22 3.40 13.93
CA PRO A 599 -31.46 4.03 14.39
C PRO A 599 -31.71 5.42 13.77
N ALA A 600 -30.64 6.20 13.57
CA ALA A 600 -30.72 7.50 12.91
C ALA A 600 -31.19 7.39 11.45
N LEU A 601 -30.66 6.42 10.70
CA LEU A 601 -31.08 6.16 9.32
C LEU A 601 -32.54 5.67 9.25
N VAL A 602 -32.97 4.82 10.18
CA VAL A 602 -34.38 4.38 10.27
C VAL A 602 -35.31 5.58 10.48
N GLN A 603 -34.96 6.48 11.40
CA GLN A 603 -35.75 7.70 11.65
C GLN A 603 -35.78 8.63 10.43
N GLU A 604 -34.63 8.87 9.80
CA GLU A 604 -34.50 9.69 8.59
C GLU A 604 -35.36 9.14 7.45
N TYR A 605 -35.38 7.81 7.30
CA TYR A 605 -36.19 7.09 6.32
C TYR A 605 -37.69 7.18 6.60
N LEU A 606 -38.13 6.91 7.83
CA LEU A 606 -39.55 6.93 8.20
C LEU A 606 -40.15 8.34 8.15
N ALA A 607 -39.33 9.38 8.33
CA ALA A 607 -39.71 10.77 8.20
C ALA A 607 -40.04 11.18 6.74
N GLN A 608 -39.57 10.41 5.75
CA GLN A 608 -39.94 10.63 4.36
C GLN A 608 -41.40 10.22 4.09
N LYS A 609 -42.01 10.88 3.11
CA LYS A 609 -43.33 10.49 2.59
C LYS A 609 -43.27 9.05 2.04
N PRO A 610 -44.29 8.19 2.29
CA PRO A 610 -44.26 6.78 1.88
C PRO A 610 -43.87 6.54 0.41
N GLU A 611 -44.34 7.37 -0.51
CA GLU A 611 -44.03 7.29 -1.95
C GLU A 611 -42.57 7.59 -2.31
N ASN A 612 -41.84 8.30 -1.45
CA ASN A 612 -40.46 8.74 -1.69
C ASN A 612 -39.43 7.99 -0.83
N ARG A 613 -39.87 7.20 0.16
CA ARG A 613 -39.00 6.50 1.11
C ARG A 613 -37.91 5.71 0.41
N ARG A 614 -38.30 4.82 -0.50
CA ARG A 614 -37.37 3.88 -1.14
C ARG A 614 -36.36 4.58 -2.04
N SER A 615 -36.79 5.53 -2.86
CA SER A 615 -35.89 6.32 -3.72
C SER A 615 -34.90 7.15 -2.88
N PHE A 616 -35.39 7.76 -1.79
CA PHE A 616 -34.54 8.45 -0.83
C PHE A 616 -33.46 7.53 -0.24
N ALA A 617 -33.83 6.34 0.24
CA ALA A 617 -32.87 5.39 0.82
C ALA A 617 -31.84 4.89 -0.20
N ILE A 618 -32.27 4.60 -1.44
CA ILE A 618 -31.38 4.20 -2.54
C ILE A 618 -30.33 5.28 -2.78
N GLU A 619 -30.75 6.54 -2.94
CA GLU A 619 -29.82 7.66 -3.13
C GLU A 619 -28.86 7.83 -1.96
N ARG A 620 -29.41 7.86 -0.74
CA ARG A 620 -28.66 8.10 0.49
C ARG A 620 -27.59 7.05 0.72
N LEU A 621 -27.88 5.78 0.43
CA LEU A 621 -26.98 4.65 0.68
C LEU A 621 -25.98 4.42 -0.47
N LEU A 622 -26.34 4.70 -1.72
CA LEU A 622 -25.38 4.68 -2.83
C LEU A 622 -24.29 5.75 -2.67
N HIS A 623 -24.58 6.87 -2.02
CA HIS A 623 -23.58 7.92 -1.72
C HIS A 623 -22.85 7.70 -0.39
N ASP A 624 -23.18 6.65 0.36
CA ASP A 624 -22.51 6.37 1.63
C ASP A 624 -21.08 5.82 1.39
N PRO A 625 -20.05 6.36 2.07
CA PRO A 625 -18.69 5.84 1.97
C PRO A 625 -18.55 4.35 2.32
N ALA A 626 -19.43 3.81 3.17
CA ALA A 626 -19.46 2.38 3.51
C ALA A 626 -19.78 1.47 2.31
N TRP A 627 -20.20 2.03 1.17
CA TRP A 627 -20.20 1.34 -0.12
C TRP A 627 -18.86 0.67 -0.42
N ALA A 628 -17.74 1.33 -0.10
CA ALA A 628 -16.43 0.73 -0.28
C ALA A 628 -16.22 -0.48 0.65
N ASP A 629 -16.61 -0.35 1.92
CA ASP A 629 -16.44 -1.40 2.91
C ASP A 629 -17.21 -2.69 2.53
N SER A 630 -18.41 -2.57 1.95
CA SER A 630 -19.23 -3.73 1.57
C SER A 630 -18.67 -4.51 0.38
N TRP A 631 -17.94 -3.86 -0.53
CA TRP A 631 -17.41 -4.49 -1.74
C TRP A 631 -16.03 -5.12 -1.58
N VAL A 632 -15.20 -4.64 -0.65
CA VAL A 632 -13.79 -5.06 -0.58
C VAL A 632 -13.65 -6.55 -0.29
N GLY A 633 -14.39 -7.11 0.67
CA GLY A 633 -14.31 -8.53 1.02
C GLY A 633 -14.58 -9.46 -0.18
N TYR A 634 -15.57 -9.12 -1.01
CA TYR A 634 -15.89 -9.85 -2.24
C TYR A 634 -14.73 -9.77 -3.26
N TRP A 635 -14.19 -8.57 -3.50
CA TRP A 635 -13.11 -8.41 -4.47
C TRP A 635 -11.76 -8.95 -3.97
N GLN A 636 -11.54 -9.05 -2.67
CA GLN A 636 -10.41 -9.82 -2.13
C GLN A 636 -10.51 -11.30 -2.50
N ASP A 637 -11.72 -11.86 -2.51
CA ASP A 637 -11.93 -13.25 -2.91
C ASP A 637 -11.82 -13.48 -4.41
N VAL A 638 -12.47 -12.63 -5.20
CA VAL A 638 -12.44 -12.71 -6.67
C VAL A 638 -11.03 -12.46 -7.22
N LEU A 639 -10.23 -11.61 -6.57
CA LEU A 639 -8.86 -11.30 -7.00
C LEU A 639 -7.79 -12.09 -6.25
N ALA A 640 -8.19 -13.00 -5.37
CA ALA A 640 -7.30 -13.84 -4.56
C ALA A 640 -6.23 -13.03 -3.80
N GLU A 641 -6.65 -12.03 -3.02
CA GLU A 641 -5.77 -11.21 -2.17
C GLU A 641 -5.47 -11.93 -0.84
N ASN A 642 -4.21 -12.33 -0.65
CA ASN A 642 -3.75 -13.16 0.45
C ASN A 642 -2.45 -12.63 1.08
N PRO A 643 -2.48 -11.48 1.80
CA PRO A 643 -1.28 -10.91 2.38
C PRO A 643 -0.82 -11.68 3.61
N ASN A 644 0.48 -11.95 3.67
CA ASN A 644 1.12 -12.62 4.80
C ASN A 644 1.86 -11.59 5.66
N ILE A 645 1.40 -11.38 6.90
CA ILE A 645 1.97 -10.38 7.83
C ILE A 645 3.32 -10.79 8.43
N VAL A 646 3.62 -12.09 8.46
CA VAL A 646 4.84 -12.63 9.11
C VAL A 646 6.02 -12.71 8.16
N ASN A 647 5.75 -13.13 6.93
CA ASN A 647 6.75 -13.15 5.87
C ASN A 647 6.06 -12.97 4.50
N PRO A 648 6.11 -11.74 3.95
CA PRO A 648 5.54 -11.43 2.64
C PRO A 648 6.17 -12.20 1.47
N THR A 649 7.27 -12.93 1.70
CA THR A 649 7.90 -13.78 0.69
C THR A 649 7.40 -15.23 0.70
N LEU A 650 6.45 -15.58 1.57
CA LEU A 650 5.87 -16.92 1.66
C LEU A 650 4.37 -16.90 1.34
N ASN A 651 3.97 -17.56 0.25
CA ASN A 651 2.58 -17.74 -0.20
C ASN A 651 1.71 -16.46 -0.20
N ASN A 652 2.31 -15.30 -0.44
CA ASN A 652 1.65 -14.00 -0.45
C ASN A 652 1.18 -13.59 -1.87
N THR A 653 -0.06 -13.14 -1.95
CA THR A 653 -0.60 -12.33 -3.04
C THR A 653 -1.14 -11.00 -2.47
N GLY A 654 -0.60 -9.85 -2.88
CA GLY A 654 -0.91 -8.55 -2.26
C GLY A 654 0.15 -8.03 -1.28
N PRO A 655 -0.10 -6.95 -0.53
CA PRO A 655 -1.39 -6.30 -0.32
C PRO A 655 -1.74 -5.27 -1.41
N PHE A 656 -2.97 -5.34 -1.93
CA PHE A 656 -3.57 -4.31 -2.80
C PHE A 656 -5.02 -3.96 -2.40
N ARG A 657 -5.49 -4.43 -1.24
CA ARG A 657 -6.85 -4.20 -0.71
C ARG A 657 -7.21 -2.73 -0.54
N TRP A 658 -6.24 -1.88 -0.23
CA TRP A 658 -6.50 -0.44 -0.05
C TRP A 658 -6.82 0.23 -1.37
N TRP A 659 -6.15 -0.15 -2.46
CA TRP A 659 -6.55 0.28 -3.80
C TRP A 659 -7.95 -0.21 -4.19
N ILE A 660 -8.35 -1.43 -3.79
CA ILE A 660 -9.75 -1.90 -3.97
C ILE A 660 -10.70 -0.95 -3.26
N HIS A 661 -10.49 -0.70 -1.96
CA HIS A 661 -11.31 0.20 -1.16
C HIS A 661 -11.38 1.61 -1.76
N GLU A 662 -10.23 2.21 -2.08
CA GLU A 662 -10.14 3.53 -2.72
C GLU A 662 -10.90 3.59 -4.05
N SER A 663 -10.86 2.52 -4.84
CA SER A 663 -11.57 2.46 -6.11
C SER A 663 -13.10 2.48 -5.93
N PHE A 664 -13.65 1.80 -4.92
CA PHE A 664 -15.08 1.89 -4.62
C PHE A 664 -15.46 3.19 -3.93
N TYR A 665 -14.60 3.73 -3.06
CA TYR A 665 -14.80 5.00 -2.40
C TYR A 665 -14.94 6.15 -3.41
N ASP A 666 -14.08 6.14 -4.43
CA ASP A 666 -14.06 7.17 -5.49
C ASP A 666 -15.08 6.88 -6.62
N ASN A 667 -15.88 5.81 -6.52
CA ASN A 667 -16.76 5.30 -7.58
C ASN A 667 -16.04 5.15 -8.94
N LYS A 668 -14.87 4.52 -8.92
CA LYS A 668 -14.02 4.32 -10.10
C LYS A 668 -14.74 3.48 -11.17
N PRO A 669 -14.83 3.95 -12.42
CA PRO A 669 -15.29 3.16 -13.56
C PRO A 669 -14.56 1.82 -13.68
N PHE A 670 -15.30 0.76 -13.96
CA PHE A 670 -14.74 -0.60 -13.85
C PHE A 670 -13.76 -0.98 -14.96
N ASP A 671 -13.85 -0.33 -16.11
CA ASP A 671 -12.83 -0.41 -17.17
C ASP A 671 -11.49 0.18 -16.68
N ARG A 672 -11.53 1.30 -15.96
CA ARG A 672 -10.35 1.86 -15.28
C ARG A 672 -9.87 0.96 -14.14
N PHE A 673 -10.77 0.41 -13.33
CA PHE A 673 -10.42 -0.55 -12.27
C PHE A 673 -9.61 -1.73 -12.82
N LEU A 674 -10.11 -2.39 -13.88
CA LEU A 674 -9.39 -3.48 -14.52
C LEU A 674 -8.05 -3.01 -15.12
N THR A 675 -8.05 -1.85 -15.79
CA THR A 675 -6.84 -1.33 -16.43
C THR A 675 -5.74 -1.06 -15.40
N GLU A 676 -6.05 -0.40 -14.27
CA GLU A 676 -5.07 -0.17 -13.21
C GLU A 676 -4.55 -1.48 -12.59
N LEU A 677 -5.44 -2.47 -12.39
CA LEU A 677 -5.07 -3.80 -11.90
C LEU A 677 -4.11 -4.52 -12.85
N VAL A 678 -4.42 -4.51 -14.15
CA VAL A 678 -3.60 -5.15 -15.20
C VAL A 678 -2.26 -4.47 -15.34
N MET A 679 -2.21 -3.14 -15.26
CA MET A 679 -0.97 -2.37 -15.36
C MET A 679 -0.02 -2.65 -14.18
N MET A 680 -0.57 -2.95 -12.99
CA MET A 680 0.15 -3.24 -11.74
C MET A 680 1.16 -2.14 -11.39
N GLU A 681 0.73 -0.87 -11.50
CA GLU A 681 1.55 0.30 -11.16
C GLU A 681 1.41 0.68 -9.67
N GLY A 682 2.29 1.55 -9.18
CA GLY A 682 2.20 2.09 -7.83
C GLY A 682 2.90 1.26 -6.74
N SER A 683 2.42 1.40 -5.51
CA SER A 683 2.99 0.76 -4.33
C SER A 683 2.79 -0.76 -4.36
N LYS A 684 3.87 -1.51 -4.10
CA LYS A 684 3.84 -2.97 -4.01
C LYS A 684 3.47 -3.50 -2.62
N TYR A 685 3.80 -2.77 -1.56
CA TYR A 685 3.68 -3.23 -0.18
C TYR A 685 2.74 -2.39 0.68
N PHE A 686 2.39 -1.18 0.25
CA PHE A 686 1.54 -0.25 1.02
C PHE A 686 0.14 -0.11 0.40
N GLY A 687 -0.30 -1.09 -0.39
CA GLY A 687 -1.71 -1.21 -0.82
C GLY A 687 -2.04 -0.68 -2.22
N GLY A 688 -1.06 -0.48 -3.11
CA GLY A 688 -1.30 -0.12 -4.51
C GLY A 688 -1.51 -1.32 -5.45
N PRO A 689 -1.92 -1.11 -6.71
CA PRO A 689 -2.13 -2.17 -7.71
C PRO A 689 -0.91 -3.05 -7.97
N ALA A 690 0.31 -2.52 -7.84
CA ALA A 690 1.53 -3.31 -7.95
C ALA A 690 1.61 -4.47 -6.95
N GLY A 691 0.85 -4.42 -5.84
CA GLY A 691 0.68 -5.54 -4.93
C GLY A 691 0.07 -6.78 -5.62
N PHE A 692 -0.75 -6.60 -6.66
CA PHE A 692 -1.32 -7.71 -7.43
C PHE A 692 -0.26 -8.52 -8.18
N GLU A 693 0.88 -7.93 -8.54
CA GLU A 693 2.01 -8.65 -9.14
C GLU A 693 2.60 -9.69 -8.17
N MET A 694 2.43 -9.50 -6.86
CA MET A 694 2.99 -10.41 -5.86
C MET A 694 2.36 -11.80 -5.94
N ALA A 695 3.22 -12.80 -6.05
CA ALA A 695 2.88 -14.22 -5.99
C ALA A 695 4.14 -14.97 -5.53
N SER A 696 4.49 -14.79 -4.26
CA SER A 696 5.74 -15.34 -3.72
C SER A 696 5.72 -16.87 -3.69
N GLN A 697 6.87 -17.50 -3.99
CA GLN A 697 7.00 -18.96 -4.14
C GLN A 697 6.11 -19.58 -5.24
N ASN A 698 5.70 -18.78 -6.23
CA ASN A 698 5.01 -19.24 -7.42
C ASN A 698 6.00 -19.37 -8.60
N ASP A 699 5.97 -20.50 -9.31
CA ASP A 699 6.84 -20.80 -10.44
C ASP A 699 6.41 -20.15 -11.77
N ALA A 700 5.15 -19.71 -11.87
CA ALA A 700 4.58 -18.96 -12.98
C ALA A 700 3.61 -17.87 -12.46
N PRO A 701 4.12 -16.78 -11.86
CA PRO A 701 3.28 -15.80 -11.18
C PRO A 701 2.29 -15.13 -12.14
N MET A 702 2.71 -14.77 -13.35
CA MET A 702 1.82 -14.12 -14.33
C MET A 702 0.75 -15.07 -14.87
N ALA A 703 0.98 -16.38 -14.92
CA ALA A 703 -0.07 -17.35 -15.27
C ALA A 703 -1.15 -17.42 -14.18
N ALA A 704 -0.77 -17.30 -12.90
CA ALA A 704 -1.77 -17.18 -11.83
C ALA A 704 -2.62 -15.91 -11.97
N LYS A 705 -2.00 -14.78 -12.35
CA LYS A 705 -2.72 -13.51 -12.57
C LYS A 705 -3.60 -13.54 -13.81
N ALA A 706 -3.14 -14.17 -14.89
CA ALA A 706 -3.94 -14.38 -16.10
C ALA A 706 -5.20 -15.20 -15.81
N HIS A 707 -5.07 -16.29 -15.02
CA HIS A 707 -6.21 -17.07 -14.56
C HIS A 707 -7.20 -16.23 -13.74
N ILE A 708 -6.71 -15.44 -12.77
CA ILE A 708 -7.56 -14.55 -11.96
C ILE A 708 -8.30 -13.54 -12.84
N ILE A 709 -7.60 -12.87 -13.76
CA ILE A 709 -8.21 -11.87 -14.65
C ILE A 709 -9.26 -12.52 -15.57
N GLY A 710 -8.94 -13.68 -16.17
CA GLY A 710 -9.86 -14.41 -17.03
C GLY A 710 -11.14 -14.83 -16.30
N GLN A 711 -11.02 -15.40 -15.10
CA GLN A 711 -12.16 -15.83 -14.30
C GLN A 711 -12.98 -14.63 -13.80
N ALA A 712 -12.31 -13.58 -13.30
CA ALA A 712 -12.96 -12.41 -12.71
C ALA A 712 -13.72 -11.57 -13.75
N PHE A 713 -13.13 -11.34 -14.94
CA PHE A 713 -13.63 -10.34 -15.88
C PHE A 713 -14.12 -10.91 -17.21
N LEU A 714 -13.85 -12.18 -17.51
CA LEU A 714 -14.26 -12.82 -18.75
C LEU A 714 -15.06 -14.13 -18.54
N GLY A 715 -15.18 -14.61 -17.29
CA GLY A 715 -15.83 -15.88 -16.99
C GLY A 715 -15.08 -17.10 -17.54
N LEU A 716 -13.76 -17.00 -17.70
CA LEU A 716 -12.89 -18.05 -18.25
C LEU A 716 -12.17 -18.80 -17.14
N ASN A 717 -12.57 -20.05 -16.89
CA ASN A 717 -11.97 -20.88 -15.86
C ASN A 717 -10.72 -21.64 -16.37
N MET A 718 -9.61 -20.92 -16.48
CA MET A 718 -8.33 -21.48 -16.98
C MET A 718 -7.48 -22.17 -15.91
N LYS A 719 -8.06 -22.64 -14.79
CA LYS A 719 -7.28 -23.21 -13.67
C LYS A 719 -6.48 -24.45 -14.09
N CYS A 720 -7.12 -25.36 -14.83
CA CYS A 720 -6.49 -26.59 -15.35
C CYS A 720 -5.42 -26.27 -16.40
N ALA A 721 -5.65 -25.22 -17.19
CA ALA A 721 -4.73 -24.68 -18.20
C ALA A 721 -3.38 -24.20 -17.65
N ARG A 722 -3.13 -24.29 -16.34
CA ARG A 722 -1.82 -24.05 -15.74
C ARG A 722 -0.82 -25.16 -16.05
N CYS A 723 -1.24 -26.41 -16.00
CA CYS A 723 -0.35 -27.57 -16.10
C CYS A 723 -0.51 -28.36 -17.41
N HIS A 724 -1.71 -28.37 -17.99
CA HIS A 724 -2.07 -29.09 -19.21
C HIS A 724 -3.22 -28.37 -19.91
N ASP A 725 -3.59 -28.75 -21.13
CA ASP A 725 -4.79 -28.22 -21.78
C ASP A 725 -6.03 -28.59 -20.97
N ALA A 726 -7.00 -27.67 -20.85
CA ALA A 726 -8.17 -27.92 -20.02
C ALA A 726 -8.98 -29.11 -20.58
N PRO A 727 -9.30 -30.14 -19.76
CA PRO A 727 -10.01 -31.33 -20.24
C PRO A 727 -11.52 -31.11 -20.36
N PHE A 728 -12.05 -30.09 -19.68
CA PHE A 728 -13.48 -29.80 -19.59
C PHE A 728 -13.83 -28.42 -20.17
N HIS A 729 -12.86 -27.75 -20.79
CA HIS A 729 -13.01 -26.44 -21.41
C HIS A 729 -12.21 -26.41 -22.71
N ASP A 730 -12.62 -25.58 -23.67
CA ASP A 730 -11.90 -25.43 -24.95
C ASP A 730 -10.59 -24.61 -24.84
N PHE A 731 -10.15 -24.28 -23.62
CA PHE A 731 -8.94 -23.51 -23.35
C PHE A 731 -7.68 -24.38 -23.30
N LYS A 732 -6.65 -23.97 -24.04
CA LYS A 732 -5.33 -24.62 -24.03
C LYS A 732 -4.43 -24.02 -22.97
N GLN A 733 -3.41 -24.77 -22.57
CA GLN A 733 -2.32 -24.25 -21.74
C GLN A 733 -1.66 -23.04 -22.43
N ARG A 734 -1.55 -23.08 -23.76
CA ARG A 734 -1.02 -21.97 -24.55
C ARG A 734 -1.80 -20.67 -24.36
N ASP A 735 -3.12 -20.72 -24.25
CA ASP A 735 -3.94 -19.51 -24.08
C ASP A 735 -3.64 -18.80 -22.76
N LEU A 736 -3.58 -19.55 -21.66
CA LEU A 736 -3.21 -19.01 -20.36
C LEU A 736 -1.80 -18.41 -20.37
N PHE A 737 -0.84 -19.09 -21.00
CA PHE A 737 0.55 -18.64 -21.06
C PHE A 737 0.77 -17.45 -22.01
N SER A 738 -0.06 -17.30 -23.05
CA SER A 738 -0.06 -16.11 -23.92
C SER A 738 -0.52 -14.87 -23.15
N LEU A 739 -1.61 -14.98 -22.37
CA LEU A 739 -2.03 -13.91 -21.46
C LEU A 739 -0.98 -13.60 -20.39
N ALA A 740 -0.35 -14.65 -19.83
CA ALA A 740 0.73 -14.49 -18.87
C ALA A 740 1.93 -13.75 -19.48
N ALA A 741 2.26 -14.00 -20.75
CA ALA A 741 3.32 -13.30 -21.47
C ALA A 741 2.96 -11.83 -21.73
N MET A 742 1.70 -11.51 -22.03
CA MET A 742 1.22 -10.11 -22.09
C MET A 742 1.36 -9.42 -20.72
N LEU A 743 0.94 -10.07 -19.64
CA LEU A 743 1.13 -9.56 -18.28
C LEU A 743 2.61 -9.45 -17.88
N LYS A 744 3.49 -10.26 -18.45
CA LYS A 744 4.93 -10.19 -18.19
C LYS A 744 5.64 -9.11 -19.02
N ARG A 745 5.00 -8.60 -20.08
CA ARG A 745 5.62 -7.75 -21.13
C ARG A 745 6.79 -8.40 -21.89
N SER A 746 6.87 -9.72 -21.87
CA SER A 746 7.94 -10.51 -22.51
C SER A 746 7.53 -11.99 -22.58
N PRO A 747 8.22 -12.83 -23.37
CA PRO A 747 7.91 -14.25 -23.41
C PRO A 747 7.87 -14.91 -22.03
N GLN A 748 6.87 -15.76 -21.80
CA GLN A 748 6.68 -16.52 -20.57
C GLN A 748 7.03 -17.99 -20.80
N GLY A 749 8.03 -18.49 -20.08
CA GLY A 749 8.38 -19.90 -20.10
C GLY A 749 7.42 -20.74 -19.25
N VAL A 750 7.08 -21.93 -19.73
CA VAL A 750 6.42 -22.96 -18.90
C VAL A 750 7.40 -23.42 -17.82
N PRO A 751 7.00 -23.49 -16.52
CA PRO A 751 7.89 -23.96 -15.47
C PRO A 751 8.50 -25.32 -15.80
N LYS A 752 9.81 -25.48 -15.56
CA LYS A 752 10.49 -26.78 -15.72
C LYS A 752 9.95 -27.84 -14.77
N THR A 753 9.33 -27.39 -13.68
CA THR A 753 8.61 -28.18 -12.67
C THR A 753 7.21 -28.57 -13.11
N SER A 754 6.70 -28.03 -14.23
CA SER A 754 5.40 -28.42 -14.78
C SER A 754 5.49 -29.87 -15.26
N SER A 755 4.95 -30.80 -14.49
CA SER A 755 4.95 -32.23 -14.80
C SER A 755 3.64 -32.84 -14.37
N ILE A 756 3.12 -33.76 -15.17
CA ILE A 756 2.00 -34.61 -14.78
C ILE A 756 2.60 -35.97 -14.35
N PRO A 757 2.32 -36.46 -13.13
CA PRO A 757 2.81 -37.76 -12.69
C PRO A 757 2.37 -38.88 -13.65
N GLY A 758 3.32 -39.67 -14.17
CA GLY A 758 3.04 -40.74 -15.14
C GLY A 758 2.97 -40.30 -16.61
N PHE A 759 3.26 -39.03 -16.91
CA PHE A 759 3.33 -38.53 -18.28
C PHE A 759 4.62 -38.97 -18.99
N ASP A 760 4.46 -39.85 -19.97
CA ASP A 760 5.43 -40.06 -21.04
C ASP A 760 4.96 -39.22 -22.24
N PRO A 761 5.77 -38.26 -22.75
CA PRO A 761 5.44 -37.47 -23.94
C PRO A 761 5.12 -38.31 -25.19
N LYS A 762 5.46 -39.61 -25.17
CA LYS A 762 5.23 -40.59 -26.24
C LYS A 762 4.05 -41.54 -25.96
N SER A 763 3.38 -41.43 -24.80
CA SER A 763 2.26 -42.28 -24.42
C SER A 763 0.92 -41.57 -24.64
N ASN A 764 0.04 -42.20 -25.44
CA ASN A 764 -1.35 -41.77 -25.66
C ASN A 764 -2.31 -42.13 -24.50
N SER A 765 -1.78 -42.38 -23.29
CA SER A 765 -2.54 -43.04 -22.21
C SER A 765 -3.13 -42.09 -21.15
N MET A 766 -3.38 -40.80 -21.44
CA MET A 766 -3.89 -39.87 -20.41
C MET A 766 -5.18 -39.14 -20.83
N LEU A 767 -6.03 -38.89 -19.82
CA LEU A 767 -7.31 -38.15 -19.88
C LEU A 767 -7.15 -36.64 -20.21
N VAL A 768 -5.93 -36.16 -20.38
CA VAL A 768 -5.58 -34.75 -20.55
C VAL A 768 -4.48 -34.60 -21.61
N SER A 769 -4.52 -33.52 -22.40
CA SER A 769 -3.53 -33.20 -23.43
C SER A 769 -2.53 -32.16 -22.93
N VAL A 770 -1.27 -32.26 -23.35
CA VAL A 770 -0.23 -31.25 -23.05
C VAL A 770 0.37 -30.76 -24.37
N THR A 771 0.02 -29.54 -24.77
CA THR A 771 0.53 -28.94 -26.02
C THR A 771 1.76 -28.06 -25.84
N LEU A 772 2.13 -27.70 -24.60
CA LEU A 772 3.36 -26.97 -24.30
C LEU A 772 4.33 -27.81 -23.48
N LEU A 773 5.58 -27.88 -23.91
CA LEU A 773 6.60 -28.61 -23.17
C LEU A 773 7.20 -27.78 -22.02
N PRO A 774 7.64 -28.41 -20.92
CA PRO A 774 8.33 -27.70 -19.85
C PRO A 774 9.57 -26.94 -20.37
N GLY A 775 9.65 -25.65 -20.05
CA GLY A 775 10.71 -24.75 -20.53
C GLY A 775 10.45 -24.11 -21.90
N GLU A 776 9.40 -24.49 -22.63
CA GLU A 776 8.97 -23.79 -23.84
C GLU A 776 8.53 -22.35 -23.52
N ASN A 777 8.93 -21.39 -24.35
CA ASN A 777 8.55 -19.99 -24.19
C ASN A 777 7.35 -19.64 -25.08
N VAL A 778 6.35 -19.02 -24.47
CA VAL A 778 5.16 -18.51 -25.16
C VAL A 778 5.28 -17.00 -25.31
N THR A 779 5.04 -16.47 -26.50
CA THR A 779 5.10 -15.04 -26.80
C THR A 779 3.82 -14.31 -26.36
N PRO A 780 3.90 -13.00 -26.04
CA PRO A 780 2.72 -12.19 -25.71
C PRO A 780 1.73 -12.12 -26.87
N GLU A 781 0.53 -12.65 -26.69
CA GLU A 781 -0.53 -12.68 -27.72
C GLU A 781 -1.92 -12.78 -27.08
N TRP A 782 -2.92 -12.19 -27.74
CA TRP A 782 -4.33 -12.40 -27.41
C TRP A 782 -4.87 -13.56 -28.24
N THR A 783 -5.35 -14.62 -27.60
CA THR A 783 -5.78 -15.86 -28.29
C THR A 783 -7.29 -16.09 -28.29
N PHE A 784 -8.08 -15.22 -27.66
CA PHE A 784 -9.55 -15.35 -27.55
C PHE A 784 -10.27 -14.48 -28.58
N GLU A 785 -9.98 -14.71 -29.87
CA GLU A 785 -10.59 -13.95 -30.98
C GLU A 785 -12.11 -14.12 -31.07
N GLU A 786 -12.63 -15.23 -30.55
CA GLU A 786 -14.06 -15.52 -30.46
C GLU A 786 -14.80 -14.60 -29.48
N LEU A 787 -14.12 -14.09 -28.45
CA LEU A 787 -14.69 -13.10 -27.53
C LEU A 787 -14.63 -11.70 -28.12
N VAL A 788 -13.48 -11.34 -28.67
CA VAL A 788 -13.28 -10.08 -29.37
C VAL A 788 -12.12 -10.22 -30.35
N LYS A 789 -12.35 -9.76 -31.58
CA LYS A 789 -11.28 -9.53 -32.56
C LYS A 789 -10.79 -8.10 -32.39
N PRO A 790 -9.62 -7.86 -31.80
CA PRO A 790 -9.18 -6.49 -31.55
C PRO A 790 -8.97 -5.76 -32.88
N GLY A 791 -9.83 -4.78 -33.15
CA GLY A 791 -9.63 -3.84 -34.23
C GLY A 791 -8.46 -2.88 -33.94
N LYS A 792 -8.12 -2.03 -34.90
CA LYS A 792 -7.18 -0.94 -34.64
C LYS A 792 -7.82 0.02 -33.64
N PHE A 793 -7.22 0.18 -32.46
CA PHE A 793 -7.65 1.19 -31.51
C PHE A 793 -7.50 2.60 -32.13
N PRO A 794 -8.37 3.57 -31.77
CA PRO A 794 -8.17 4.96 -32.14
C PRO A 794 -6.77 5.47 -31.72
N GLU A 795 -6.28 6.50 -32.42
CA GLU A 795 -5.05 7.19 -32.03
C GLU A 795 -5.16 7.68 -30.57
N ASP A 796 -4.04 7.64 -29.83
CA ASP A 796 -3.94 7.97 -28.40
C ASP A 796 -4.77 7.13 -27.42
N TYR A 797 -5.51 6.12 -27.88
CA TYR A 797 -6.24 5.20 -26.99
C TYR A 797 -5.29 4.41 -26.09
N LEU A 798 -4.19 3.94 -26.68
CA LEU A 798 -3.05 3.36 -25.97
C LEU A 798 -1.98 4.44 -25.80
N ARG A 799 -1.46 4.62 -24.60
CA ARG A 799 -0.29 5.49 -24.35
C ARG A 799 0.97 4.89 -24.96
N SER A 800 1.05 3.56 -25.05
CA SER A 800 2.12 2.84 -25.72
C SER A 800 1.60 1.62 -26.47
N GLU A 801 1.65 1.68 -27.81
CA GLU A 801 1.38 0.50 -28.65
C GLU A 801 2.40 -0.63 -28.49
N LYS A 802 3.45 -0.47 -27.68
CA LYS A 802 4.41 -1.54 -27.38
C LYS A 802 4.14 -2.21 -26.03
N ASP A 803 3.35 -1.58 -25.15
CA ASP A 803 3.02 -2.16 -23.86
C ASP A 803 1.93 -3.22 -23.99
N THR A 804 2.31 -4.48 -23.79
CA THR A 804 1.37 -5.61 -23.89
C THR A 804 0.42 -5.72 -22.70
N ARG A 805 0.73 -5.14 -21.52
CA ARG A 805 -0.27 -5.00 -20.44
C ARG A 805 -1.34 -4.01 -20.81
N GLU A 806 -0.96 -2.86 -21.37
CA GLU A 806 -1.91 -1.84 -21.79
C GLU A 806 -2.81 -2.36 -22.91
N LYS A 807 -2.23 -3.06 -23.90
CA LYS A 807 -3.01 -3.78 -24.92
C LYS A 807 -3.99 -4.77 -24.31
N LEU A 808 -3.54 -5.63 -23.40
CA LEU A 808 -4.41 -6.61 -22.76
C LEU A 808 -5.60 -5.93 -22.07
N ALA A 809 -5.34 -4.90 -21.27
CA ALA A 809 -6.38 -4.12 -20.60
C ALA A 809 -7.37 -3.53 -21.63
N ALA A 810 -6.86 -2.87 -22.67
CA ALA A 810 -7.66 -2.26 -23.72
C ALA A 810 -8.53 -3.26 -24.49
N ILE A 811 -8.03 -4.47 -24.75
CA ILE A 811 -8.77 -5.55 -25.41
C ILE A 811 -9.90 -6.06 -24.52
N ILE A 812 -9.63 -6.30 -23.23
CA ILE A 812 -10.65 -6.79 -22.30
C ILE A 812 -11.74 -5.73 -22.08
N THR A 813 -11.36 -4.48 -21.83
CA THR A 813 -12.32 -3.39 -21.54
C THR A 813 -12.91 -2.74 -22.80
N SER A 814 -12.69 -3.35 -23.96
CA SER A 814 -13.14 -2.79 -25.23
C SER A 814 -14.68 -2.77 -25.29
N PRO A 815 -15.33 -1.70 -25.77
CA PRO A 815 -16.79 -1.67 -25.93
C PRO A 815 -17.30 -2.70 -26.97
N GLN A 816 -16.42 -3.19 -27.86
CA GLN A 816 -16.72 -4.30 -28.76
C GLN A 816 -16.65 -5.67 -28.08
N ASN A 817 -16.02 -5.77 -26.91
CA ASN A 817 -15.98 -6.98 -26.12
C ASN A 817 -17.18 -7.02 -25.15
N GLU A 818 -18.31 -7.54 -25.62
CA GLU A 818 -19.53 -7.65 -24.79
C GLU A 818 -19.32 -8.55 -23.56
N ARG A 819 -18.36 -9.51 -23.61
CA ARG A 819 -18.12 -10.45 -22.50
C ARG A 819 -17.74 -9.74 -21.21
N PHE A 820 -16.92 -8.69 -21.27
CA PHE A 820 -16.52 -7.94 -20.09
C PHE A 820 -17.71 -7.30 -19.36
N ALA A 821 -18.57 -6.59 -20.10
CA ALA A 821 -19.76 -5.98 -19.53
C ALA A 821 -20.76 -7.04 -19.05
N ASN A 822 -20.98 -8.10 -19.81
CA ASN A 822 -21.87 -9.21 -19.46
C ASN A 822 -21.48 -9.88 -18.14
N VAL A 823 -20.18 -10.19 -17.96
CA VAL A 823 -19.68 -10.84 -16.75
C VAL A 823 -19.82 -9.95 -15.53
N LEU A 824 -19.48 -8.67 -15.64
CA LEU A 824 -19.64 -7.72 -14.53
C LEU A 824 -21.11 -7.51 -14.16
N VAL A 825 -21.99 -7.34 -15.16
CA VAL A 825 -23.44 -7.23 -14.92
C VAL A 825 -23.98 -8.47 -14.21
N ASN A 826 -23.60 -9.66 -14.67
CA ASN A 826 -24.04 -10.92 -14.06
C ASN A 826 -23.55 -11.07 -12.61
N ARG A 827 -22.32 -10.62 -12.31
CA ARG A 827 -21.76 -10.61 -10.95
C ARG A 827 -22.55 -9.71 -10.01
N VAL A 828 -22.87 -8.49 -10.45
CA VAL A 828 -23.68 -7.55 -9.66
C VAL A 828 -25.09 -8.08 -9.47
N TRP A 829 -25.67 -8.65 -10.53
CA TRP A 829 -26.99 -9.28 -10.50
C TRP A 829 -27.04 -10.44 -9.49
N ASN A 830 -26.12 -11.40 -9.59
CA ASN A 830 -26.01 -12.53 -8.66
C ASN A 830 -25.83 -12.02 -7.23
N ARG A 831 -24.97 -11.02 -7.00
CA ARG A 831 -24.72 -10.50 -5.66
C ARG A 831 -26.00 -10.01 -4.97
N TYR A 832 -26.86 -9.27 -5.67
CA TYR A 832 -28.06 -8.65 -5.06
C TYR A 832 -29.32 -9.52 -5.12
N LEU A 833 -29.41 -10.42 -6.11
CA LEU A 833 -30.60 -11.26 -6.31
C LEU A 833 -30.36 -12.73 -5.93
N GLY A 834 -29.12 -13.10 -5.60
CA GLY A 834 -28.68 -14.40 -5.11
C GLY A 834 -28.59 -15.52 -6.15
N HIS A 835 -28.82 -15.21 -7.43
CA HIS A 835 -28.60 -16.11 -8.56
C HIS A 835 -28.30 -15.28 -9.81
N GLY A 836 -27.33 -15.69 -10.62
CA GLY A 836 -26.91 -15.04 -11.84
C GLY A 836 -27.90 -15.23 -12.99
N LEU A 837 -27.86 -14.35 -13.97
CA LEU A 837 -28.49 -14.61 -15.27
C LEU A 837 -27.79 -15.75 -16.00
N VAL A 838 -26.49 -15.94 -15.75
CA VAL A 838 -25.66 -17.08 -16.16
C VAL A 838 -25.04 -17.69 -14.90
N GLU A 839 -25.09 -19.02 -14.75
CA GLU A 839 -24.45 -19.76 -13.66
C GLU A 839 -23.60 -20.92 -14.22
N PRO A 840 -22.41 -21.21 -13.66
CA PRO A 840 -21.73 -20.46 -12.60
C PRO A 840 -21.30 -19.05 -13.03
N VAL A 841 -21.36 -18.08 -12.11
CA VAL A 841 -21.02 -16.67 -12.40
C VAL A 841 -19.63 -16.46 -13.01
N ASP A 842 -18.69 -17.37 -12.77
CA ASP A 842 -17.29 -17.26 -13.15
C ASP A 842 -16.78 -18.35 -14.10
N ASP A 843 -17.68 -19.19 -14.62
CA ASP A 843 -17.39 -20.20 -15.63
C ASP A 843 -18.52 -20.22 -16.66
N TRP A 844 -18.33 -19.51 -17.77
CA TRP A 844 -19.37 -19.28 -18.78
C TRP A 844 -19.27 -20.25 -19.97
N ASP A 845 -18.33 -21.20 -19.92
CA ASP A 845 -18.14 -22.12 -21.02
C ASP A 845 -19.35 -23.06 -21.18
N GLY A 846 -19.91 -23.11 -22.38
CA GLY A 846 -21.14 -23.83 -22.68
C GLY A 846 -22.40 -23.33 -21.96
N GLN A 847 -22.38 -22.16 -21.30
CA GLN A 847 -23.53 -21.63 -20.55
C GLN A 847 -24.30 -20.57 -21.33
N GLU A 848 -25.63 -20.67 -21.30
CA GLU A 848 -26.54 -19.69 -21.91
C GLU A 848 -27.25 -18.84 -20.84
N PRO A 849 -27.47 -17.54 -21.08
CA PRO A 849 -28.20 -16.70 -20.14
C PRO A 849 -29.68 -17.07 -20.07
N SER A 850 -30.21 -17.13 -18.86
CA SER A 850 -31.64 -17.32 -18.58
C SER A 850 -32.53 -16.21 -19.17
N HIS A 851 -31.98 -15.00 -19.32
CA HIS A 851 -32.64 -13.82 -19.87
C HIS A 851 -31.66 -13.06 -20.80
N PRO A 852 -31.42 -13.54 -22.04
CA PRO A 852 -30.40 -12.99 -22.94
C PRO A 852 -30.62 -11.50 -23.26
N GLU A 853 -31.85 -11.10 -23.52
CA GLU A 853 -32.19 -9.72 -23.86
C GLU A 853 -31.98 -8.77 -22.67
N LEU A 854 -32.30 -9.22 -21.45
CA LEU A 854 -32.07 -8.46 -20.23
C LEU A 854 -30.58 -8.28 -19.94
N LEU A 855 -29.80 -9.36 -20.05
CA LEU A 855 -28.34 -9.30 -19.88
C LEU A 855 -27.74 -8.30 -20.87
N LYS A 856 -28.10 -8.41 -22.15
CA LYS A 856 -27.63 -7.50 -23.18
C LYS A 856 -28.06 -6.05 -22.92
N TYR A 857 -29.30 -5.81 -22.52
CA TYR A 857 -29.80 -4.48 -22.16
C TYR A 857 -28.98 -3.88 -21.02
N LEU A 858 -28.80 -4.61 -19.92
CA LEU A 858 -28.05 -4.14 -18.76
C LEU A 858 -26.58 -3.89 -19.08
N SER A 859 -25.95 -4.73 -19.91
CA SER A 859 -24.57 -4.53 -20.37
C SER A 859 -24.42 -3.28 -21.23
N GLN A 860 -25.36 -3.04 -22.15
CA GLN A 860 -25.39 -1.79 -22.92
C GLN A 860 -25.56 -0.58 -21.98
N GLN A 861 -26.49 -0.64 -21.01
CA GLN A 861 -26.66 0.43 -20.02
C GLN A 861 -25.40 0.66 -19.17
N PHE A 862 -24.71 -0.41 -18.78
CA PHE A 862 -23.48 -0.31 -18.01
C PHE A 862 -22.39 0.47 -18.77
N VAL A 863 -22.15 0.15 -20.03
CA VAL A 863 -21.19 0.89 -20.88
C VAL A 863 -21.67 2.33 -21.15
N LEU A 864 -22.98 2.52 -21.43
CA LEU A 864 -23.56 3.83 -21.70
C LEU A 864 -23.44 4.81 -20.53
N HIS A 865 -23.41 4.29 -19.30
CA HIS A 865 -23.19 5.05 -18.07
C HIS A 865 -21.73 5.07 -17.62
N GLY A 866 -20.79 4.70 -18.50
CA GLY A 866 -19.35 4.81 -18.23
C GLY A 866 -18.84 3.74 -17.26
N TYR A 867 -19.37 2.52 -17.33
CA TYR A 867 -18.99 1.39 -16.48
C TYR A 867 -19.20 1.67 -14.97
N ASP A 868 -20.23 2.44 -14.65
CA ASP A 868 -20.59 2.82 -13.28
C ASP A 868 -21.40 1.70 -12.58
N MET A 869 -20.81 1.11 -11.54
CA MET A 869 -21.42 0.06 -10.74
C MET A 869 -22.57 0.55 -9.86
N LYS A 870 -22.51 1.78 -9.34
CA LYS A 870 -23.59 2.35 -8.53
C LYS A 870 -24.81 2.61 -9.39
N GLN A 871 -24.62 3.03 -10.65
CA GLN A 871 -25.72 3.18 -11.58
C GLN A 871 -26.38 1.84 -11.94
N LEU A 872 -25.58 0.77 -12.13
CA LEU A 872 -26.13 -0.57 -12.31
C LEU A 872 -26.88 -1.07 -11.07
N ALA A 873 -26.30 -0.89 -9.88
CA ALA A 873 -26.93 -1.25 -8.62
C ALA A 873 -28.25 -0.49 -8.40
N ARG A 874 -28.29 0.81 -8.71
CA ARG A 874 -29.51 1.63 -8.70
C ARG A 874 -30.63 1.02 -9.52
N MET A 875 -30.35 0.68 -10.79
CA MET A 875 -31.36 0.07 -11.66
C MET A 875 -31.94 -1.21 -11.06
N ILE A 876 -31.09 -2.03 -10.42
CA ILE A 876 -31.52 -3.24 -9.71
C ILE A 876 -32.36 -2.87 -8.48
N PHE A 877 -31.91 -1.96 -7.63
CA PHE A 877 -32.61 -1.59 -6.39
C PHE A 877 -33.98 -0.93 -6.65
N GLU A 878 -34.11 -0.18 -7.73
CA GLU A 878 -35.37 0.45 -8.15
C GLU A 878 -36.38 -0.54 -8.73
N SER A 879 -35.95 -1.73 -9.18
CA SER A 879 -36.83 -2.75 -9.75
C SER A 879 -37.85 -3.27 -8.73
N ASP A 880 -39.06 -3.62 -9.20
CA ASP A 880 -40.03 -4.36 -8.39
C ASP A 880 -39.44 -5.72 -7.97
N LEU A 881 -38.67 -6.39 -8.84
CA LEU A 881 -37.98 -7.65 -8.50
C LEU A 881 -37.14 -7.57 -7.23
N TYR A 882 -36.20 -6.62 -7.13
CA TYR A 882 -35.38 -6.46 -5.93
C TYR A 882 -36.21 -6.08 -4.70
N GLN A 883 -37.40 -5.52 -4.89
CA GLN A 883 -38.29 -5.11 -3.81
C GLN A 883 -39.28 -6.21 -3.39
N ARG A 884 -39.27 -7.38 -4.02
CA ARG A 884 -40.07 -8.55 -3.62
C ARG A 884 -39.43 -9.30 -2.46
N GLN A 885 -40.27 -9.94 -1.65
CA GLN A 885 -39.86 -10.94 -0.67
C GLN A 885 -39.15 -12.10 -1.37
N ALA A 886 -38.07 -12.58 -0.76
CA ALA A 886 -37.42 -13.80 -1.22
C ALA A 886 -38.34 -15.01 -1.01
N SER A 887 -38.40 -15.93 -1.96
CA SER A 887 -39.21 -17.14 -1.80
C SER A 887 -38.50 -18.14 -0.89
N THR A 888 -39.23 -18.66 0.12
CA THR A 888 -38.80 -19.81 0.95
C THR A 888 -39.44 -21.12 0.50
N ASP A 889 -40.17 -21.11 -0.62
CA ASP A 889 -40.87 -22.28 -1.14
C ASP A 889 -39.88 -23.32 -1.71
N ARG A 890 -40.05 -24.59 -1.30
CA ARG A 890 -39.15 -25.68 -1.68
C ARG A 890 -39.12 -25.95 -3.18
N ALA A 891 -40.24 -25.79 -3.89
CA ALA A 891 -40.27 -26.01 -5.35
C ALA A 891 -39.53 -24.88 -6.09
N THR A 892 -39.67 -23.65 -5.61
CA THR A 892 -38.88 -22.50 -6.09
C THR A 892 -37.38 -22.71 -5.83
N VAL A 893 -37.02 -23.26 -4.67
CA VAL A 893 -35.64 -23.63 -4.33
C VAL A 893 -35.12 -24.77 -5.22
N GLN A 894 -35.95 -25.75 -5.57
CA GLN A 894 -35.57 -26.83 -6.50
C GLN A 894 -35.29 -26.29 -7.92
N ALA A 895 -36.07 -25.32 -8.39
CA ALA A 895 -35.84 -24.67 -9.68
C ALA A 895 -34.51 -23.86 -9.74
N LEU A 896 -33.97 -23.43 -8.60
CA LEU A 896 -32.61 -22.84 -8.51
C LEU A 896 -31.53 -23.88 -8.80
N LEU A 897 -31.76 -25.14 -8.42
CA LEU A 897 -30.79 -26.22 -8.64
C LEU A 897 -30.72 -26.66 -10.11
N ASP A 898 -31.81 -26.45 -10.86
CA ASP A 898 -31.90 -26.80 -12.29
C ASP A 898 -31.48 -25.65 -13.23
N THR A 899 -30.92 -24.55 -12.71
CA THR A 899 -30.40 -23.36 -13.45
C THR A 899 -31.41 -22.61 -14.34
N THR A 900 -32.70 -22.94 -14.27
CA THR A 900 -33.77 -22.35 -15.10
C THR A 900 -34.55 -21.24 -14.39
N TYR A 901 -33.92 -20.51 -13.46
CA TYR A 901 -34.61 -19.56 -12.60
C TYR A 901 -35.28 -18.40 -13.36
N ASN A 902 -36.56 -18.16 -13.08
CA ASN A 902 -37.39 -17.18 -13.78
C ASN A 902 -37.52 -15.83 -13.04
N PHE A 903 -36.89 -15.69 -11.87
CA PHE A 903 -36.93 -14.50 -11.02
C PHE A 903 -38.36 -14.03 -10.68
N SER A 904 -39.25 -14.97 -10.33
CA SER A 904 -40.51 -14.66 -9.65
C SER A 904 -40.29 -13.94 -8.30
N SER A 905 -39.12 -14.16 -7.70
CA SER A 905 -38.58 -13.50 -6.50
C SER A 905 -37.05 -13.41 -6.59
N PRO A 906 -36.41 -12.70 -5.64
CA PRO A 906 -35.00 -12.89 -5.32
C PRO A 906 -34.78 -14.21 -4.55
N VAL A 907 -33.54 -14.69 -4.54
CA VAL A 907 -33.12 -15.83 -3.70
C VAL A 907 -32.86 -15.37 -2.27
N LEU A 908 -33.26 -16.19 -1.31
CA LEU A 908 -32.96 -15.97 0.11
C LEU A 908 -31.45 -16.04 0.33
N ARG A 909 -30.85 -14.93 0.79
CA ARG A 909 -29.42 -14.83 1.04
C ARG A 909 -29.13 -14.78 2.53
N ARG A 910 -28.12 -15.52 2.97
CA ARG A 910 -27.53 -15.36 4.30
C ARG A 910 -26.58 -14.17 4.28
N MET A 911 -26.50 -13.45 5.38
CA MET A 911 -25.45 -12.45 5.61
C MET A 911 -24.07 -13.09 5.48
N GLU A 912 -23.16 -12.37 4.82
CA GLU A 912 -21.75 -12.72 4.77
C GLU A 912 -21.11 -12.60 6.16
N ALA A 913 -20.00 -13.31 6.37
CA ALA A 913 -19.24 -13.27 7.61
C ALA A 913 -18.92 -11.85 8.09
N GLU A 914 -18.51 -10.98 7.16
CA GLU A 914 -18.23 -9.58 7.42
C GLU A 914 -19.47 -8.80 7.84
N GLN A 915 -20.62 -9.03 7.16
CA GLN A 915 -21.88 -8.38 7.50
C GLN A 915 -22.35 -8.76 8.91
N ILE A 916 -22.16 -10.02 9.31
CA ILE A 916 -22.51 -10.51 10.65
C ILE A 916 -21.67 -9.76 11.69
N VAL A 917 -20.35 -9.77 11.55
CA VAL A 917 -19.44 -9.10 12.49
C VAL A 917 -19.74 -7.61 12.55
N ASP A 918 -19.73 -6.92 11.41
CA ASP A 918 -19.89 -5.47 11.39
C ASP A 918 -21.28 -5.04 11.91
N SER A 919 -22.33 -5.82 11.65
CA SER A 919 -23.66 -5.57 12.21
C SER A 919 -23.73 -5.78 13.71
N LEU A 920 -23.09 -6.82 14.27
CA LEU A 920 -23.06 -7.04 15.72
C LEU A 920 -22.53 -5.80 16.45
N PHE A 921 -21.40 -5.26 15.99
CA PHE A 921 -20.77 -4.10 16.61
C PHE A 921 -21.52 -2.79 16.34
N ALA A 922 -22.09 -2.61 15.14
CA ALA A 922 -22.94 -1.46 14.84
C ALA A 922 -24.20 -1.43 15.72
N ILE A 923 -24.81 -2.59 15.97
CA ILE A 923 -26.02 -2.72 16.79
C ILE A 923 -25.70 -2.43 18.25
N CYS A 924 -24.64 -2.99 18.83
CA CYS A 924 -24.35 -2.78 20.26
C CYS A 924 -23.58 -1.49 20.56
N GLY A 925 -23.19 -0.71 19.54
CA GLY A 925 -22.47 0.56 19.69
C GLY A 925 -21.00 0.43 20.07
N LYS A 926 -20.47 -0.79 20.09
CA LYS A 926 -19.10 -1.07 20.54
C LYS A 926 -18.08 -0.90 19.41
N PRO A 927 -16.85 -0.45 19.70
CA PRO A 927 -15.77 -0.47 18.73
C PRO A 927 -15.34 -1.90 18.38
N LEU A 928 -14.94 -2.11 17.13
CA LEU A 928 -14.33 -3.37 16.65
C LEU A 928 -12.90 -3.51 17.21
N ASP A 929 -12.81 -3.81 18.50
CA ASP A 929 -11.54 -3.79 19.24
C ASP A 929 -10.73 -5.09 19.08
N ALA A 930 -10.06 -5.24 17.93
CA ALA A 930 -9.29 -6.43 17.55
C ALA A 930 -7.76 -6.32 17.77
N GLY A 931 -7.25 -5.11 18.02
CA GLY A 931 -5.81 -4.82 18.02
C GLY A 931 -5.20 -4.83 16.59
N PRO A 932 -3.89 -4.54 16.46
CA PRO A 932 -3.25 -4.42 15.15
C PRO A 932 -3.08 -5.77 14.44
N MET A 933 -3.30 -5.79 13.13
CA MET A 933 -2.93 -6.88 12.22
C MET A 933 -1.44 -6.77 11.85
N CYS A 934 -0.59 -6.77 12.88
CA CYS A 934 0.85 -6.68 12.77
C CYS A 934 1.51 -7.46 13.92
N ILE A 935 2.50 -8.28 13.59
CA ILE A 935 3.31 -9.01 14.59
C ILE A 935 4.63 -8.32 14.94
N ASP A 936 5.04 -7.35 14.12
CA ASP A 936 6.26 -6.57 14.26
C ASP A 936 5.88 -5.12 14.56
N ILE A 937 5.08 -4.92 15.62
CA ILE A 937 4.56 -3.60 16.01
C ILE A 937 5.67 -2.59 16.29
N ASP A 938 6.90 -3.04 16.55
CA ASP A 938 8.02 -2.15 16.83
C ASP A 938 8.77 -1.65 15.59
N GLY A 939 8.40 -2.15 14.40
CA GLY A 939 8.97 -1.72 13.12
C GLY A 939 10.42 -2.15 12.90
N ALA A 940 10.91 -3.14 13.67
CA ALA A 940 12.29 -3.63 13.57
C ALA A 940 12.61 -4.30 12.23
N ARG A 941 11.59 -4.84 11.53
CA ARG A 941 11.76 -5.55 10.27
C ARG A 941 11.26 -4.72 9.11
N HIS A 942 12.07 -4.63 8.06
CA HIS A 942 11.69 -4.04 6.78
C HIS A 942 10.40 -4.67 6.18
N TYR A 943 9.65 -3.89 5.38
CA TYR A 943 8.36 -4.29 4.77
C TYR A 943 8.44 -5.49 3.80
N HIS A 944 9.64 -5.91 3.42
CA HIS A 944 9.86 -7.17 2.67
C HIS A 944 9.69 -8.41 3.54
N ASN A 945 9.83 -8.25 4.86
CA ASN A 945 9.86 -9.33 5.83
C ASN A 945 8.64 -9.31 6.74
N SER A 946 7.99 -8.18 6.97
CA SER A 946 6.74 -8.11 7.74
C SER A 946 5.85 -6.99 7.21
N LEU A 947 4.55 -7.24 7.16
CA LEU A 947 3.56 -6.23 6.80
C LEU A 947 2.84 -5.75 8.05
N ASP A 948 2.55 -4.46 8.06
CA ASP A 948 1.57 -3.85 8.94
C ASP A 948 0.32 -3.57 8.12
N LEU A 949 -0.80 -4.17 8.50
CA LEU A 949 -2.11 -3.94 7.86
C LEU A 949 -3.02 -3.04 8.70
N GLY A 950 -2.49 -2.44 9.78
CA GLY A 950 -3.21 -1.52 10.66
C GLY A 950 -4.14 -2.22 11.63
N ILE A 951 -5.01 -1.45 12.27
CA ILE A 951 -6.02 -1.91 13.23
C ILE A 951 -7.37 -2.05 12.50
N PRO A 952 -8.01 -3.24 12.50
CA PRO A 952 -9.30 -3.42 11.86
C PRO A 952 -10.40 -2.55 12.50
N ARG A 953 -11.11 -1.80 11.67
CA ARG A 953 -12.36 -1.07 11.95
C ARG A 953 -13.57 -1.71 11.24
N ARG A 954 -13.31 -2.61 10.30
CA ARG A 954 -14.28 -3.40 9.53
C ARG A 954 -13.76 -4.82 9.37
N ALA A 955 -14.68 -5.78 9.30
CA ALA A 955 -14.37 -7.19 9.22
C ALA A 955 -13.54 -7.60 7.98
N TRP A 956 -13.67 -6.89 6.85
CA TRP A 956 -12.87 -7.17 5.64
C TRP A 956 -11.36 -6.91 5.83
N GLN A 957 -10.97 -6.09 6.83
CA GLN A 957 -9.58 -5.68 7.05
C GLN A 957 -8.73 -6.75 7.73
N PHE A 958 -9.34 -7.82 8.24
CA PHE A 958 -8.62 -8.93 8.82
C PHE A 958 -7.78 -9.69 7.78
N THR A 959 -6.85 -10.50 8.28
CA THR A 959 -6.04 -11.40 7.46
C THR A 959 -5.77 -12.68 8.25
N SER A 960 -5.20 -13.68 7.59
CA SER A 960 -4.80 -14.90 8.29
C SER A 960 -3.72 -14.62 9.32
N PRO A 961 -3.84 -15.18 10.54
CA PRO A 961 -2.78 -15.13 11.53
C PRO A 961 -1.71 -16.21 11.26
N SER A 962 -1.98 -17.18 10.35
CA SER A 962 -1.25 -18.37 9.82
C SER A 962 -0.04 -18.98 10.55
N ASN A 963 0.75 -18.25 11.33
CA ASN A 963 1.99 -18.71 11.95
C ASN A 963 1.99 -18.61 13.49
N GLU A 964 0.84 -18.37 14.13
CA GLU A 964 0.73 -18.45 15.61
C GLU A 964 1.13 -19.84 16.14
N ARG A 965 0.83 -20.90 15.36
CA ARG A 965 1.16 -22.28 15.71
C ARG A 965 2.65 -22.47 15.96
N ASP A 966 3.50 -21.83 15.17
CA ASP A 966 4.95 -21.99 15.27
C ASP A 966 5.58 -21.01 16.28
N ARG A 967 4.85 -19.94 16.67
CA ARG A 967 5.29 -18.90 17.61
C ARG A 967 4.13 -18.38 18.47
N PRO A 968 3.75 -19.07 19.56
CA PRO A 968 2.63 -18.68 20.42
C PRO A 968 2.76 -17.26 21.02
N SER A 969 4.00 -16.83 21.28
CA SER A 969 4.36 -15.47 21.71
C SER A 969 3.93 -14.38 20.74
N LEU A 970 3.64 -14.71 19.48
CA LEU A 970 3.17 -13.77 18.45
C LEU A 970 1.67 -13.89 18.15
N ALA A 971 0.92 -14.63 18.97
CA ALA A 971 -0.52 -14.73 18.81
C ALA A 971 -1.20 -13.34 18.90
N LEU A 972 -2.36 -13.23 18.26
CA LEU A 972 -3.25 -12.07 18.27
C LEU A 972 -4.55 -12.40 19.02
N PRO A 973 -4.53 -12.58 20.37
CA PRO A 973 -5.71 -13.00 21.13
C PRO A 973 -6.96 -12.14 20.94
N PHE A 974 -6.80 -10.84 20.68
CA PHE A 974 -7.92 -9.92 20.46
C PHE A 974 -8.54 -10.05 19.06
N GLY A 975 -7.75 -10.41 18.04
CA GLY A 975 -8.24 -10.62 16.67
C GLY A 975 -8.82 -12.02 16.46
N GLN A 976 -8.35 -13.01 17.21
CA GLN A 976 -8.71 -14.42 17.04
C GLN A 976 -10.23 -14.70 17.15
N PRO A 977 -11.01 -14.11 18.09
CA PRO A 977 -12.46 -14.31 18.16
C PRO A 977 -13.19 -13.89 16.88
N PHE A 978 -12.77 -12.77 16.26
CA PHE A 978 -13.34 -12.28 15.00
C PHE A 978 -13.03 -13.22 13.85
N ILE A 979 -11.77 -13.60 13.70
CA ILE A 979 -11.32 -14.54 12.66
C ILE A 979 -12.07 -15.88 12.80
N THR A 980 -12.24 -16.36 14.03
CA THR A 980 -12.93 -17.63 14.28
C THR A 980 -14.40 -17.56 13.89
N LEU A 981 -15.13 -16.51 14.30
CA LEU A 981 -16.52 -16.30 13.90
C LEU A 981 -16.64 -16.21 12.38
N MET A 982 -15.82 -15.39 11.73
CA MET A 982 -15.89 -15.21 10.28
C MET A 982 -15.64 -16.52 9.53
N LYS A 983 -14.66 -17.33 9.93
CA LYS A 983 -14.37 -18.62 9.30
C LYS A 983 -15.55 -19.60 9.42
N THR A 984 -16.27 -19.59 10.54
CA THR A 984 -17.48 -20.41 10.70
C THR A 984 -18.59 -20.04 9.70
N PHE A 985 -18.60 -18.79 9.23
CA PHE A 985 -19.52 -18.27 8.22
C PHE A 985 -18.91 -18.21 6.81
N GLY A 986 -17.88 -19.01 6.53
CA GLY A 986 -17.34 -19.19 5.17
C GLY A 986 -16.27 -18.18 4.76
N TRP A 987 -15.85 -17.27 5.65
CA TRP A 987 -14.72 -16.38 5.38
C TRP A 987 -13.42 -17.16 5.19
N ARG A 988 -12.64 -16.74 4.20
CA ARG A 988 -11.36 -17.36 3.86
C ARG A 988 -10.23 -16.54 4.44
N ASP A 989 -9.51 -17.11 5.40
CA ASP A 989 -8.27 -16.53 5.93
C ASP A 989 -7.16 -16.58 4.88
N THR A 990 -7.15 -17.63 4.05
CA THR A 990 -6.21 -17.82 2.95
C THR A 990 -6.88 -17.83 1.59
N ARG A 991 -6.34 -17.07 0.63
CA ARG A 991 -6.92 -16.90 -0.73
C ARG A 991 -5.93 -17.26 -1.83
N GLN A 992 -5.57 -18.55 -1.93
CA GLN A 992 -4.61 -19.01 -2.93
C GLN A 992 -5.17 -19.00 -4.37
N HIS A 993 -6.49 -19.00 -4.52
CA HIS A 993 -7.19 -19.01 -5.80
C HIS A 993 -8.45 -18.13 -5.76
N PRO A 994 -8.84 -17.56 -6.91
CA PRO A 994 -10.03 -16.72 -7.01
C PRO A 994 -11.29 -17.55 -6.73
N VAL A 995 -12.25 -16.97 -6.02
CA VAL A 995 -13.58 -17.57 -5.76
C VAL A 995 -14.63 -16.47 -5.83
N THR A 996 -15.74 -16.75 -6.51
CA THR A 996 -16.87 -15.83 -6.61
C THR A 996 -17.92 -16.07 -5.53
N VAL A 997 -18.23 -17.34 -5.25
CA VAL A 997 -19.23 -17.75 -4.27
C VAL A 997 -18.53 -18.56 -3.17
N ARG A 998 -18.61 -18.10 -1.93
CA ARG A 998 -18.03 -18.80 -0.76
C ARG A 998 -18.85 -20.03 -0.40
N GLU A 999 -18.28 -20.87 0.46
CA GLU A 999 -19.04 -21.98 1.07
C GLU A 999 -20.15 -21.42 1.98
N TYR A 1000 -21.40 -21.74 1.64
CA TYR A 1000 -22.58 -21.31 2.38
C TYR A 1000 -23.35 -22.48 3.01
N ALA A 1001 -22.82 -23.70 2.94
CA ALA A 1001 -23.42 -24.84 3.62
C ALA A 1001 -23.67 -24.57 5.11
N SER A 1002 -24.85 -24.97 5.55
CA SER A 1002 -25.24 -24.88 6.95
C SER A 1002 -24.44 -25.88 7.78
N THR A 1003 -23.90 -25.43 8.91
CA THR A 1003 -23.19 -26.31 9.86
C THR A 1003 -23.70 -26.08 11.28
N ALA A 1004 -23.61 -27.09 12.13
CA ALA A 1004 -23.98 -26.96 13.55
C ALA A 1004 -23.09 -25.94 14.30
N LEU A 1005 -21.91 -25.60 13.77
CA LEU A 1005 -21.01 -24.62 14.37
C LEU A 1005 -21.53 -23.19 14.25
N GLN A 1006 -22.28 -22.86 13.20
CA GLN A 1006 -22.81 -21.51 12.94
C GLN A 1006 -23.75 -21.02 14.04
N PRO A 1007 -24.82 -21.75 14.41
CA PRO A 1007 -25.64 -21.34 15.56
C PRO A 1007 -24.86 -21.47 16.88
N ALA A 1008 -24.00 -22.48 17.04
CA ALA A 1008 -23.25 -22.67 18.28
C ALA A 1008 -22.30 -21.49 18.61
N ILE A 1009 -21.61 -20.94 17.61
CA ILE A 1009 -20.67 -19.82 17.80
C ILE A 1009 -21.37 -18.49 18.05
N LEU A 1010 -22.59 -18.29 17.53
CA LEU A 1010 -23.40 -17.11 17.84
C LEU A 1010 -23.99 -17.20 19.25
N ALA A 1011 -24.49 -18.39 19.62
CA ALA A 1011 -25.08 -18.63 20.93
C ALA A 1011 -24.07 -18.57 22.08
N ASN A 1012 -22.88 -19.16 21.89
CA ASN A 1012 -21.93 -19.43 22.97
C ASN A 1012 -20.51 -18.89 22.72
N GLY A 1013 -20.24 -18.35 21.52
CA GLY A 1013 -18.93 -17.80 21.19
C GLY A 1013 -18.69 -16.46 21.88
N LEU A 1014 -17.41 -16.08 21.99
CA LEU A 1014 -16.99 -14.86 22.68
C LEU A 1014 -17.63 -13.60 22.11
N LEU A 1015 -17.79 -13.50 20.79
CA LEU A 1015 -18.41 -12.34 20.16
C LEU A 1015 -19.92 -12.28 20.37
N GLY A 1016 -20.61 -13.43 20.36
CA GLY A 1016 -22.03 -13.51 20.71
C GLY A 1016 -22.28 -13.05 22.13
N GLN A 1017 -21.51 -13.56 23.09
CA GLN A 1017 -21.58 -13.13 24.49
C GLN A 1017 -21.23 -11.65 24.66
N ARG A 1018 -20.21 -11.15 23.96
CA ARG A 1018 -19.81 -9.73 24.02
C ARG A 1018 -20.91 -8.79 23.50
N PHE A 1019 -21.67 -9.25 22.51
CA PHE A 1019 -22.81 -8.54 21.96
C PHE A 1019 -24.00 -8.52 22.92
N THR A 1020 -24.39 -9.67 23.46
CA THR A 1020 -25.58 -9.78 24.32
C THR A 1020 -25.35 -9.22 25.71
N ARG A 1021 -24.10 -9.16 26.19
CA ARG A 1021 -23.78 -8.67 27.53
C ARG A 1021 -23.97 -7.15 27.65
N LEU A 1022 -24.86 -6.75 28.56
CA LEU A 1022 -25.02 -5.37 29.01
C LEU A 1022 -23.82 -4.97 29.87
N SER A 1023 -22.90 -4.29 29.23
CA SER A 1023 -21.68 -3.70 29.78
C SER A 1023 -21.78 -2.18 29.69
N ASP A 1024 -20.95 -1.45 30.43
CA ASP A 1024 -21.09 0.02 30.47
C ASP A 1024 -20.75 0.74 29.15
N ASP A 1025 -20.09 0.05 28.22
CA ASP A 1025 -19.82 0.51 26.86
C ASP A 1025 -20.85 0.02 25.81
N SER A 1026 -21.96 -0.57 26.25
CA SER A 1026 -23.02 -1.06 25.35
C SER A 1026 -24.16 -0.05 25.21
N ASP A 1027 -24.57 0.22 23.97
CA ASP A 1027 -25.77 1.02 23.67
C ASP A 1027 -27.05 0.42 24.26
N PHE A 1028 -27.12 -0.90 24.46
CA PHE A 1028 -28.29 -1.55 25.07
C PHE A 1028 -28.37 -1.26 26.57
N THR A 1029 -27.23 -1.08 27.24
CA THR A 1029 -27.20 -0.59 28.63
C THR A 1029 -27.76 0.82 28.70
N GLU A 1030 -27.30 1.72 27.82
CA GLU A 1030 -27.81 3.10 27.77
C GLU A 1030 -29.30 3.13 27.41
N LEU A 1031 -29.75 2.26 26.51
CA LEU A 1031 -31.18 2.13 26.18
C LEU A 1031 -32.00 1.67 27.39
N ALA A 1032 -31.51 0.70 28.17
CA ALA A 1032 -32.19 0.24 29.38
C ALA A 1032 -32.24 1.31 30.49
N LEU A 1033 -31.27 2.22 30.55
CA LEU A 1033 -31.21 3.28 31.56
C LEU A 1033 -32.14 4.47 31.27
N GLN A 1034 -32.65 4.61 30.05
CA GLN A 1034 -33.59 5.69 29.69
C GLN A 1034 -34.92 5.58 30.44
N GLU A 1035 -35.51 6.73 30.79
CA GLU A 1035 -36.88 6.82 31.28
C GLU A 1035 -37.88 6.61 30.13
N GLN A 1036 -38.50 5.44 30.07
CA GLN A 1036 -39.45 5.04 29.02
C GLN A 1036 -40.38 3.91 29.51
N SER A 1037 -41.40 3.57 28.72
CA SER A 1037 -42.21 2.38 28.98
C SER A 1037 -41.45 1.10 28.62
N LEU A 1038 -41.82 -0.01 29.26
CA LEU A 1038 -41.24 -1.32 28.93
C LEU A 1038 -41.50 -1.71 27.47
N GLU A 1039 -42.71 -1.48 26.97
CA GLU A 1039 -43.04 -1.73 25.57
C GLU A 1039 -42.14 -0.93 24.61
N ALA A 1040 -41.87 0.35 24.91
CA ALA A 1040 -40.99 1.18 24.10
C ALA A 1040 -39.53 0.66 24.12
N LEU A 1041 -39.05 0.16 25.26
CA LEU A 1041 -37.74 -0.50 25.34
C LEU A 1041 -37.68 -1.73 24.43
N ILE A 1042 -38.69 -2.61 24.48
CA ILE A 1042 -38.77 -3.82 23.66
C ILE A 1042 -38.80 -3.44 22.17
N GLN A 1043 -39.67 -2.51 21.78
CA GLN A 1043 -39.78 -2.02 20.39
C GLN A 1043 -38.46 -1.46 19.87
N LYS A 1044 -37.80 -0.57 20.64
CA LYS A 1044 -36.49 -0.03 20.24
C LYS A 1044 -35.41 -1.11 20.14
N THR A 1045 -35.47 -2.15 20.99
CA THR A 1045 -34.54 -3.29 20.95
C THR A 1045 -34.73 -4.13 19.68
N PHE A 1046 -35.97 -4.42 19.31
CA PHE A 1046 -36.33 -5.08 18.05
C PHE A 1046 -35.92 -4.24 16.84
N MET A 1047 -36.22 -2.94 16.86
CA MET A 1047 -35.87 -2.02 15.77
C MET A 1047 -34.35 -1.96 15.56
N LYS A 1048 -33.56 -1.85 16.64
CA LYS A 1048 -32.09 -1.79 16.57
C LYS A 1048 -31.47 -3.10 16.11
N THR A 1049 -32.09 -4.25 16.39
CA THR A 1049 -31.51 -5.59 16.09
C THR A 1049 -32.00 -6.18 14.76
N LEU A 1050 -33.32 -6.20 14.56
CA LEU A 1050 -34.00 -6.84 13.43
C LEU A 1050 -34.58 -5.84 12.42
N THR A 1051 -34.58 -4.54 12.73
CA THR A 1051 -35.14 -3.50 11.84
C THR A 1051 -36.62 -3.74 11.54
N ARG A 1052 -37.40 -4.11 12.56
CA ARG A 1052 -38.86 -4.22 12.49
C ARG A 1052 -39.45 -4.04 13.88
N GLU A 1053 -40.78 -3.88 13.92
CA GLU A 1053 -41.53 -3.96 15.17
C GLU A 1053 -41.68 -5.41 15.63
N PRO A 1054 -41.78 -5.67 16.95
CA PRO A 1054 -42.20 -6.97 17.46
C PRO A 1054 -43.65 -7.25 17.04
N THR A 1055 -43.96 -8.53 16.79
CA THR A 1055 -45.35 -8.97 16.66
C THR A 1055 -46.07 -8.84 18.01
N THR A 1056 -47.41 -8.90 18.01
CA THR A 1056 -48.21 -8.85 19.25
C THR A 1056 -47.83 -9.97 20.22
N GLU A 1057 -47.54 -11.17 19.70
CA GLU A 1057 -47.11 -12.33 20.50
C GLU A 1057 -45.71 -12.15 21.07
N GLU A 1058 -44.76 -11.69 20.26
CA GLU A 1058 -43.39 -11.37 20.73
C GLU A 1058 -43.40 -10.25 21.78
N LEU A 1059 -44.19 -9.19 21.55
CA LEU A 1059 -44.31 -8.07 22.49
C LEU A 1059 -44.89 -8.55 23.83
N ALA A 1060 -45.94 -9.38 23.80
CA ALA A 1060 -46.52 -9.95 25.01
C ALA A 1060 -45.52 -10.85 25.76
N LEU A 1061 -44.83 -11.73 25.03
CA LEU A 1061 -43.82 -12.64 25.58
C LEU A 1061 -42.70 -11.88 26.29
N PHE A 1062 -42.13 -10.86 25.64
CA PHE A 1062 -41.01 -10.12 26.22
C PHE A 1062 -41.45 -9.09 27.27
N THR A 1063 -42.70 -8.65 27.22
CA THR A 1063 -43.29 -7.86 28.31
C THR A 1063 -43.40 -8.72 29.57
N ASP A 1064 -43.94 -9.93 29.47
CA ASP A 1064 -44.01 -10.88 30.60
C ASP A 1064 -42.60 -11.18 31.16
N LEU A 1065 -41.64 -11.44 30.27
CA LEU A 1065 -40.25 -11.69 30.65
C LEU A 1065 -39.63 -10.53 31.44
N LEU A 1066 -39.91 -9.28 31.09
CA LEU A 1066 -39.18 -8.11 31.60
C LEU A 1066 -39.96 -7.25 32.61
N GLN A 1067 -41.27 -7.46 32.78
CA GLN A 1067 -42.14 -6.61 33.61
C GLN A 1067 -41.74 -6.63 35.08
N SER A 1068 -41.47 -7.81 35.63
CA SER A 1068 -41.05 -7.94 37.03
C SER A 1068 -39.74 -7.18 37.25
N GLY A 1069 -39.72 -6.22 38.17
CA GLY A 1069 -38.54 -5.43 38.53
C GLY A 1069 -38.20 -4.26 37.58
N TYR A 1070 -38.94 -4.01 36.50
CA TYR A 1070 -38.62 -2.96 35.51
C TYR A 1070 -38.53 -1.54 36.13
N ALA A 1071 -39.49 -1.19 37.00
CA ALA A 1071 -39.53 0.12 37.64
C ALA A 1071 -38.33 0.38 38.56
N GLU A 1072 -37.76 -0.69 39.13
CA GLU A 1072 -36.62 -0.62 40.06
C GLU A 1072 -35.33 -1.16 39.44
N ARG A 1073 -35.28 -1.32 38.12
CA ARG A 1073 -34.16 -2.00 37.43
C ARG A 1073 -32.82 -1.28 37.59
N MET A 1074 -32.85 0.01 37.85
CA MET A 1074 -31.66 0.86 37.93
C MET A 1074 -31.06 0.84 39.34
N ASN A 1075 -29.73 0.84 39.41
CA ASN A 1075 -28.97 1.01 40.64
C ASN A 1075 -28.40 2.44 40.70
N PRO A 1076 -29.12 3.40 41.30
CA PRO A 1076 -28.65 4.77 41.39
C PRO A 1076 -27.34 4.84 42.19
N GLY A 1077 -26.32 5.49 41.61
CA GLY A 1077 -25.01 5.66 42.24
C GLY A 1077 -24.01 4.51 42.00
N ALA A 1078 -24.37 3.49 41.21
CA ALA A 1078 -23.39 2.50 40.77
C ALA A 1078 -22.30 3.14 39.89
N GLU A 1079 -21.05 2.74 40.12
CA GLU A 1079 -19.91 3.23 39.34
C GLU A 1079 -19.88 2.60 37.95
N ILE A 1080 -19.34 3.35 36.98
CA ILE A 1080 -19.07 2.85 35.63
C ILE A 1080 -17.86 1.92 35.70
N VAL A 1081 -18.05 0.65 35.36
CA VAL A 1081 -16.99 -0.36 35.35
C VAL A 1081 -16.53 -0.58 33.91
N ASN A 1082 -15.38 0.00 33.58
CA ASN A 1082 -14.72 -0.25 32.30
C ASN A 1082 -13.87 -1.52 32.38
N ARG A 1083 -13.76 -2.23 31.25
CA ARG A 1083 -12.84 -3.36 31.12
C ARG A 1083 -11.40 -2.91 31.42
N GLU A 1084 -10.72 -3.66 32.28
CA GLU A 1084 -9.31 -3.43 32.59
C GLU A 1084 -8.48 -3.40 31.31
N ARG A 1085 -7.66 -2.36 31.17
CA ARG A 1085 -6.88 -2.12 29.97
C ARG A 1085 -5.58 -2.90 30.06
N LEU A 1086 -5.51 -3.96 29.27
CA LEU A 1086 -4.34 -4.82 29.24
C LEU A 1086 -3.24 -4.22 28.36
N PRO A 1087 -1.97 -4.42 28.72
CA PRO A 1087 -0.85 -3.88 27.96
C PRO A 1087 -0.59 -4.75 26.70
N ARG A 1088 -1.27 -4.40 25.59
CA ARG A 1088 -1.28 -5.20 24.35
C ARG A 1088 0.02 -5.11 23.55
N ASN A 1089 0.84 -4.10 23.81
CA ASN A 1089 2.02 -3.73 23.03
C ASN A 1089 3.34 -4.19 23.66
N LEU A 1090 3.32 -5.03 24.71
CA LEU A 1090 4.54 -5.49 25.38
C LEU A 1090 5.35 -6.50 24.57
N VAL A 1091 4.68 -7.26 23.71
CA VAL A 1091 5.29 -8.33 22.92
C VAL A 1091 5.28 -7.97 21.44
N SER A 1092 6.45 -8.07 20.82
CA SER A 1092 6.69 -7.81 19.41
C SER A 1092 7.75 -8.78 18.87
N TRP A 1093 8.13 -8.62 17.61
CA TRP A 1093 9.16 -9.45 17.01
C TRP A 1093 10.50 -9.35 17.75
N SER A 1094 10.89 -8.18 18.27
CA SER A 1094 12.18 -8.01 18.95
C SER A 1094 12.36 -8.83 20.24
N ASN A 1095 11.27 -9.25 20.91
CA ASN A 1095 11.31 -9.91 22.22
C ASN A 1095 10.49 -11.22 22.31
N HIS A 1096 9.95 -11.72 21.20
CA HIS A 1096 9.05 -12.89 21.20
C HIS A 1096 9.68 -14.22 21.68
N VAL A 1097 11.01 -14.30 21.81
CA VAL A 1097 11.70 -15.50 22.33
C VAL A 1097 11.85 -15.43 23.86
N SER A 1098 11.52 -14.30 24.49
CA SER A 1098 11.54 -14.17 25.96
C SER A 1098 10.48 -15.06 26.62
N PRO A 1099 10.80 -15.77 27.73
CA PRO A 1099 9.79 -16.53 28.48
C PRO A 1099 8.57 -15.69 28.88
N ARG A 1100 8.79 -14.44 29.31
CA ARG A 1100 7.73 -13.49 29.68
C ARG A 1100 6.77 -13.20 28.52
N ALA A 1101 7.23 -13.29 27.26
CA ALA A 1101 6.37 -13.02 26.11
C ALA A 1101 5.22 -14.02 25.99
N ASN A 1102 5.47 -15.31 26.29
CA ASN A 1102 4.43 -16.33 26.29
C ASN A 1102 3.45 -16.11 27.45
N GLU A 1103 3.94 -15.80 28.65
CA GLU A 1103 3.09 -15.50 29.82
C GLU A 1103 2.14 -14.34 29.53
N VAL A 1104 2.65 -13.24 28.96
CA VAL A 1104 1.83 -12.09 28.57
C VAL A 1104 0.75 -12.50 27.56
N LYS A 1105 1.06 -13.31 26.54
CA LYS A 1105 0.03 -13.74 25.57
C LYS A 1105 -1.05 -14.62 26.22
N VAL A 1106 -0.68 -15.48 27.15
CA VAL A 1106 -1.65 -16.27 27.93
C VAL A 1106 -2.52 -15.38 28.82
N GLU A 1107 -1.94 -14.40 29.51
CA GLU A 1107 -2.68 -13.40 30.31
C GLU A 1107 -3.69 -12.64 29.43
N LEU A 1108 -3.27 -12.18 28.26
CA LEU A 1108 -4.16 -11.52 27.29
C LEU A 1108 -5.28 -12.44 26.80
N GLU A 1109 -4.99 -13.71 26.52
CA GLU A 1109 -5.99 -14.69 26.09
C GLU A 1109 -7.03 -14.96 27.18
N VAL A 1110 -6.60 -15.16 28.42
CA VAL A 1110 -7.50 -15.33 29.58
C VAL A 1110 -8.43 -14.12 29.72
N ALA A 1111 -7.89 -12.91 29.58
CA ALA A 1111 -8.67 -11.70 29.70
C ALA A 1111 -9.58 -11.40 28.50
N VAL A 1112 -9.24 -11.89 27.29
CA VAL A 1112 -10.18 -11.92 26.16
C VAL A 1112 -11.34 -12.88 26.42
N LYS A 1113 -11.06 -14.06 26.97
CA LYS A 1113 -12.09 -15.05 27.34
C LYS A 1113 -13.02 -14.57 28.46
N LYS A 1114 -12.50 -13.77 29.41
CA LYS A 1114 -13.30 -13.18 30.49
C LYS A 1114 -14.37 -12.20 29.97
N GLY A 1115 -14.09 -11.52 28.86
CA GLY A 1115 -15.00 -10.55 28.23
C GLY A 1115 -15.15 -9.25 29.01
N ASP A 1116 -16.10 -8.42 28.57
CA ASP A 1116 -16.42 -7.14 29.21
C ASP A 1116 -17.18 -7.40 30.53
N PRO A 1117 -16.93 -6.66 31.63
CA PRO A 1117 -17.69 -6.84 32.87
C PRO A 1117 -19.15 -6.41 32.66
N PRO A 1118 -20.13 -7.11 33.28
CA PRO A 1118 -21.51 -6.65 33.26
C PRO A 1118 -21.64 -5.32 33.99
N THR A 1119 -22.54 -4.45 33.52
CA THR A 1119 -22.84 -3.17 34.16
C THR A 1119 -23.43 -3.38 35.56
N GLN A 1120 -22.97 -2.58 36.52
CA GLN A 1120 -23.55 -2.54 37.86
C GLN A 1120 -24.70 -1.53 37.97
N ARG A 1121 -24.94 -0.72 36.93
CA ARG A 1121 -26.00 0.29 36.87
C ARG A 1121 -27.40 -0.31 36.73
N LEU A 1122 -27.49 -1.62 36.48
CA LEU A 1122 -28.72 -2.39 36.43
C LEU A 1122 -28.70 -3.53 37.46
N LYS A 1123 -29.86 -3.85 38.04
CA LYS A 1123 -30.02 -5.02 38.92
C LYS A 1123 -29.76 -6.30 38.13
N ASP A 1124 -28.95 -7.21 38.67
CA ASP A 1124 -28.47 -8.40 37.98
C ASP A 1124 -29.59 -9.29 37.41
N ASP A 1125 -30.64 -9.55 38.21
CA ASP A 1125 -31.77 -10.38 37.76
C ASP A 1125 -32.47 -9.79 36.52
N TRP A 1126 -32.76 -8.49 36.56
CA TRP A 1126 -33.43 -7.82 35.44
C TRP A 1126 -32.50 -7.69 34.22
N ARG A 1127 -31.22 -7.36 34.46
CA ARG A 1127 -30.18 -7.30 33.42
C ARG A 1127 -30.11 -8.64 32.67
N ASN A 1128 -29.96 -9.76 33.39
CA ASN A 1128 -29.84 -11.08 32.77
C ASN A 1128 -31.05 -11.42 31.88
N ARG A 1129 -32.27 -11.13 32.32
CA ARG A 1129 -33.48 -11.34 31.48
C ARG A 1129 -33.51 -10.47 30.24
N TYR A 1130 -32.96 -9.25 30.29
CA TYR A 1130 -32.83 -8.41 29.10
C TYR A 1130 -31.72 -8.91 28.16
N GLU A 1131 -30.62 -9.47 28.70
CA GLU A 1131 -29.62 -10.21 27.92
C GLU A 1131 -30.22 -11.43 27.22
N ASP A 1132 -31.16 -12.15 27.87
CA ASP A 1132 -31.89 -13.28 27.26
C ASP A 1132 -32.77 -12.86 26.07
N LEU A 1133 -33.41 -11.69 26.14
CA LEU A 1133 -34.10 -11.10 24.99
C LEU A 1133 -33.10 -10.86 23.85
N LEU A 1134 -31.97 -10.19 24.10
CA LEU A 1134 -30.94 -9.94 23.08
C LEU A 1134 -30.40 -11.23 22.47
N TRP A 1135 -30.15 -12.23 23.32
CA TRP A 1135 -29.71 -13.55 22.90
C TRP A 1135 -30.73 -14.24 21.99
N SER A 1136 -32.02 -14.13 22.33
CA SER A 1136 -33.11 -14.70 21.52
C SER A 1136 -33.21 -14.04 20.15
N LEU A 1137 -33.05 -12.71 20.07
CA LEU A 1137 -33.05 -11.99 18.80
C LEU A 1137 -31.85 -12.36 17.93
N LEU A 1138 -30.65 -12.42 18.52
CA LEU A 1138 -29.42 -12.78 17.82
C LEU A 1138 -29.47 -14.19 17.22
N ASN A 1139 -30.03 -15.14 17.97
CA ASN A 1139 -30.12 -16.54 17.55
C ASN A 1139 -31.36 -16.85 16.70
N SER A 1140 -32.18 -15.85 16.40
CA SER A 1140 -33.26 -15.99 15.44
C SER A 1140 -32.69 -16.14 14.01
N PRO A 1141 -33.30 -16.98 13.15
CA PRO A 1141 -32.88 -17.04 11.74
C PRO A 1141 -32.95 -15.67 11.06
N GLU A 1142 -33.94 -14.85 11.43
CA GLU A 1142 -34.15 -13.51 10.86
C GLU A 1142 -32.94 -12.58 11.01
N PHE A 1143 -32.14 -12.73 12.07
CA PHE A 1143 -30.92 -11.96 12.21
C PHE A 1143 -29.95 -12.21 11.05
N LEU A 1144 -29.83 -13.46 10.61
CA LEU A 1144 -28.80 -13.92 9.67
C LEU A 1144 -29.22 -13.87 8.20
N PHE A 1145 -30.50 -13.72 7.89
CA PHE A 1145 -30.97 -13.72 6.51
C PHE A 1145 -31.36 -12.31 6.07
N LEU A 1146 -31.06 -12.00 4.81
CA LEU A 1146 -31.60 -10.81 4.17
C LEU A 1146 -33.09 -11.05 3.93
N PRO A 1147 -33.98 -10.15 4.40
CA PRO A 1147 -35.44 -10.30 4.24
C PRO A 1147 -35.81 -10.28 2.77
#